data_AF-A0A7Y3TTG5-F1
#
_entry.id   AF-A0A7Y3TTG5-F1
#
_cell.length_a   1.000
_cell.length_b   1.000
_cell.length_c   1.000
_cell.angle_alpha   90.00
_cell.angle_beta   90.00
_cell.angle_gamma   90.00
#
_symmetry.space_group_name_H-M   'P 1'
#
loop_
_entity.id
_entity.type
_entity.pdbx_description
1 polymer ?
#
loop_
_entity_poly.entity_id
_entity_poly.type
_entity_poly.pdbx_seq_one_letter_code
_entity_poly.pdbx_strand_id
1 'polypeptide(L)'
;MVDQFYGGAPPEFSTTNENTRYEGASAVIAPSEPDAGYLKRTAHGLTALAIAAVFTFVIPSDPNNRWFWNLLQWGGLTSAFAAVALYSKVEEEEEKLQNSLEMQVQEAITTTATRLKQQYESHLYQLQLQHQDDRQTIHQQYLAAAQAQVDQLTYRHQQQLGQFHTQMEHSQGDATLWQHQVEALNLELTQVQAAALEQLNQERDTIALKEMQFQRQQEQLELERQQLQAEHQQLDHWLAEQRQSLTQQKEALESREVTLETSLAQQYQEHLQELQSREQTLRDLELAFEEQLEQRVLAEETRLKELEAQMMANFERLWSEREQLYSALANKAMTEAYRLKQPDKTPGATHEELLADKVIDLLYRHGIIAKRPVVEPKPHNQFDLTFTILPIDPVLNQNRGDDEPEYITNLVDAFKLIQTKLLDGIKNVVNGCASKPQAEMVYGGIQLAIDISGIDWEAQAQERKRAKEPQVLEAEPDWLLVVAEIGNHFRITGPTDSGKSALADNLVGSLQAVFGTLSVTLADPKYPFTEWTTFQPNFKGAEECLVGVGKLERLVDSRFIQARLDKDAGRAIREFPAELFALDEAEILMDEARLRDDIDPPGRGQLSMQRNLARMLRKGLKLGRGLTKKKGKGLKVLYVAQSPLCSRLGLNRDDFDQSVNIFIGENIPRALDEELKGKVSSTDKEFWLAQYHLRVARGDSYFCLVKMPGKRPFIASMPTPGTYAVNGVTISHLSEPEPVNGTIRDEDLDTINLDDQTHVETTFDSSHPSADSEVDQVENSPKGEFDLKLPYLNNLPPEQVAQLLQGLGFNQGEDSSQDDLKASSDNSLGQVDQGFSEDQDWQPDEVDRSSSDIPPPEAGFDQVDQVGEVERLGEDGKVLPPFNPQNADVTSAANLDQSSPSFPATPTSDVAPETDSLHVLPWSSTAKPGRLFESAKGRITQLMGQGYTKPFEICTAIWGKAINPHSKPYNGKGGVKNLVEKLITDLNQ
;
A
#
# COMPACT_ATOMS: atom_id res chain seq x y z
N MET A 1 53.16 -11.62 45.03
CA MET A 1 54.39 -12.24 44.50
C MET A 1 53.93 -13.34 43.57
N VAL A 2 53.65 -12.97 42.31
CA VAL A 2 54.56 -13.09 41.14
C VAL A 2 54.63 -14.57 40.71
N ASP A 3 53.79 -14.98 39.77
CA ASP A 3 54.07 -15.05 38.32
C ASP A 3 55.35 -15.83 38.01
N GLN A 4 55.22 -17.08 37.53
CA GLN A 4 56.13 -17.70 36.55
C GLN A 4 55.64 -19.09 36.14
N PHE A 5 55.92 -19.44 34.87
CA PHE A 5 55.71 -20.72 34.17
C PHE A 5 54.45 -20.87 33.32
N TYR A 6 54.42 -20.09 32.23
CA TYR A 6 53.96 -20.58 30.92
C TYR A 6 55.18 -21.06 30.11
N GLY A 7 55.11 -22.24 29.51
CA GLY A 7 56.07 -22.70 28.50
C GLY A 7 56.22 -24.21 28.41
N GLY A 8 55.37 -24.87 27.63
CA GLY A 8 55.54 -26.29 27.27
C GLY A 8 54.60 -26.70 26.13
N ALA A 9 55.15 -26.95 24.95
CA ALA A 9 54.46 -27.39 23.74
C ALA A 9 53.84 -28.80 23.89
N PRO A 10 52.76 -29.13 23.15
CA PRO A 10 52.15 -30.47 23.20
C PRO A 10 52.95 -31.49 22.37
N PRO A 11 53.06 -32.76 22.80
CA PRO A 11 53.70 -33.80 22.00
C PRO A 11 52.72 -34.43 21.00
N GLU A 12 53.24 -34.66 19.80
CA GLU A 12 52.66 -35.48 18.73
C GLU A 12 52.43 -36.92 19.22
N PHE A 13 51.22 -37.45 19.01
CA PHE A 13 50.96 -38.88 19.16
C PHE A 13 50.80 -39.54 17.79
N SER A 14 51.70 -40.49 17.55
CA SER A 14 51.80 -41.31 16.36
C SER A 14 50.68 -42.35 16.28
N THR A 15 50.15 -42.48 15.08
CA THR A 15 49.37 -43.61 14.55
C THR A 15 50.10 -44.94 14.67
N THR A 16 49.42 -46.00 15.13
CA THR A 16 49.54 -47.37 14.60
C THR A 16 48.40 -48.27 15.09
N ASN A 17 47.82 -49.01 14.13
CA ASN A 17 47.24 -50.36 14.21
C ASN A 17 45.94 -50.59 14.99
N GLU A 18 45.03 -51.47 14.61
CA GLU A 18 44.74 -52.26 13.40
C GLU A 18 43.43 -53.01 13.71
N ASN A 19 42.65 -53.33 12.68
CA ASN A 19 41.79 -54.51 12.58
C ASN A 19 40.67 -54.75 13.62
N THR A 20 39.44 -54.43 13.21
CA THR A 20 38.36 -55.42 13.31
C THR A 20 37.54 -55.46 12.03
N ARG A 21 37.41 -56.67 11.52
CA ARG A 21 36.81 -57.13 10.28
C ARG A 21 35.45 -57.74 10.65
N TYR A 22 34.35 -57.23 10.11
CA TYR A 22 33.03 -57.89 10.03
C TYR A 22 32.41 -57.45 8.70
N GLU A 23 32.54 -58.30 7.68
CA GLU A 23 31.48 -59.17 7.16
C GLU A 23 30.41 -58.40 6.39
N GLY A 24 30.48 -58.54 5.07
CA GLY A 24 29.51 -57.98 4.14
C GLY A 24 28.15 -58.66 4.29
N ALA A 25 27.14 -57.85 4.56
CA ALA A 25 25.77 -58.12 4.16
C ALA A 25 25.46 -57.21 2.96
N SER A 26 25.17 -57.80 1.81
CA SER A 26 24.52 -57.11 0.70
C SER A 26 23.19 -56.53 1.20
N ALA A 27 23.17 -55.25 1.54
CA ALA A 27 21.94 -54.51 1.69
C ALA A 27 21.35 -54.31 0.29
N VAL A 28 20.31 -55.09 0.00
CA VAL A 28 19.28 -54.71 -0.96
C VAL A 28 18.90 -53.27 -0.63
N ILE A 29 19.17 -52.34 -1.55
CA ILE A 29 18.75 -50.95 -1.41
C ILE A 29 17.23 -50.96 -1.43
N ALA A 30 16.60 -51.05 -0.25
CA ALA A 30 15.21 -50.70 -0.09
C ALA A 30 15.09 -49.23 -0.48
N PRO A 31 14.05 -48.84 -1.27
CA PRO A 31 13.84 -47.44 -1.60
C PRO A 31 13.76 -46.64 -0.29
N SER A 32 14.61 -45.62 -0.17
CA SER A 32 14.62 -44.72 0.98
C SER A 32 13.20 -44.20 1.22
N GLU A 33 12.67 -44.40 2.42
CA GLU A 33 11.38 -43.86 2.80
C GLU A 33 11.38 -42.34 2.53
N PRO A 34 10.31 -41.81 1.91
CA PRO A 34 10.25 -40.40 1.55
C PRO A 34 10.31 -39.56 2.83
N ASP A 35 11.27 -38.65 2.89
CA ASP A 35 11.42 -37.65 3.96
C ASP A 35 10.06 -37.00 4.31
N ALA A 36 9.73 -36.87 5.60
CA ALA A 36 8.51 -36.22 6.09
C ALA A 36 8.31 -34.83 5.44
N GLY A 37 9.40 -34.12 5.14
CA GLY A 37 9.35 -32.86 4.39
C GLY A 37 8.83 -33.00 2.94
N TYR A 38 9.12 -34.12 2.29
CA TYR A 38 8.63 -34.46 0.95
C TYR A 38 7.14 -34.87 0.98
N LEU A 39 6.74 -35.69 1.94
CA LEU A 39 5.33 -36.09 2.13
C LEU A 39 4.43 -34.87 2.38
N LYS A 40 4.89 -33.93 3.20
CA LYS A 40 4.17 -32.68 3.52
C LYS A 40 4.01 -31.76 2.29
N ARG A 41 5.07 -31.58 1.51
CA ARG A 41 5.00 -30.80 0.25
C ARG A 41 4.06 -31.44 -0.77
N THR A 42 4.05 -32.77 -0.85
CA THR A 42 3.17 -33.53 -1.74
C THR A 42 1.70 -33.39 -1.31
N ALA A 43 1.41 -33.47 -0.01
CA ALA A 43 0.08 -33.25 0.54
C ALA A 43 -0.44 -31.82 0.27
N HIS A 44 0.41 -30.80 0.42
CA HIS A 44 0.08 -29.41 0.07
C HIS A 44 -0.23 -29.24 -1.42
N GLY A 45 0.56 -29.86 -2.31
CA GLY A 45 0.32 -29.83 -3.76
C GLY A 45 -1.02 -30.45 -4.14
N LEU A 46 -1.35 -31.60 -3.55
CA LEU A 46 -2.64 -32.28 -3.76
C LEU A 46 -3.83 -31.50 -3.19
N THR A 47 -3.63 -30.80 -2.07
CA THR A 47 -4.64 -29.90 -1.48
C THR A 47 -4.93 -28.71 -2.42
N ALA A 48 -3.89 -28.12 -3.02
CA ALA A 48 -4.05 -27.03 -3.98
C ALA A 48 -4.80 -27.48 -5.24
N LEU A 49 -4.53 -28.68 -5.75
CA LEU A 49 -5.26 -29.28 -6.86
C LEU A 49 -6.73 -29.55 -6.53
N ALA A 50 -7.02 -30.04 -5.32
CA ALA A 50 -8.38 -30.23 -4.84
C ALA A 50 -9.16 -28.90 -4.78
N ILE A 51 -8.54 -27.84 -4.25
CA ILE A 51 -9.15 -26.50 -4.18
C ILE A 51 -9.41 -25.94 -5.58
N ALA A 52 -8.45 -26.08 -6.50
CA ALA A 52 -8.62 -25.63 -7.89
C ALA A 52 -9.80 -26.32 -8.58
N ALA A 53 -10.04 -27.60 -8.27
CA ALA A 53 -11.19 -28.34 -8.80
C ALA A 53 -12.54 -27.86 -8.24
N VAL A 54 -12.60 -27.37 -6.99
CA VAL A 54 -13.84 -26.80 -6.42
C VAL A 54 -14.32 -25.59 -7.22
N PHE A 55 -13.40 -24.74 -7.69
CA PHE A 55 -13.74 -23.58 -8.52
C PHE A 55 -14.34 -23.95 -9.88
N THR A 56 -14.13 -25.19 -10.35
CA THR A 56 -14.73 -25.66 -11.61
C THR A 56 -16.23 -25.93 -11.51
N PHE A 57 -16.78 -26.09 -10.29
CA PHE A 57 -18.23 -26.24 -10.09
C PHE A 57 -19.02 -24.94 -10.31
N VAL A 58 -18.34 -23.79 -10.35
CA VAL A 58 -18.97 -22.46 -10.50
C VAL A 58 -19.05 -22.02 -11.97
N ILE A 59 -18.36 -22.71 -12.88
CA ILE A 59 -18.34 -22.38 -14.31
C ILE A 59 -19.53 -23.07 -15.00
N PRO A 60 -20.40 -22.33 -15.73
CA PRO A 60 -21.49 -22.94 -16.49
C PRO A 60 -20.93 -23.95 -17.48
N SER A 61 -21.35 -25.20 -17.36
CA SER A 61 -20.82 -26.31 -18.15
C SER A 61 -21.14 -26.12 -19.64
N ASP A 62 -20.14 -25.73 -20.42
CA ASP A 62 -20.17 -25.83 -21.87
C ASP A 62 -20.42 -27.30 -22.26
N PRO A 63 -21.53 -27.62 -22.95
CA PRO A 63 -21.91 -29.00 -23.28
C PRO A 63 -20.87 -29.73 -24.13
N ASN A 64 -20.04 -29.01 -24.89
CA ASN A 64 -18.98 -29.61 -25.72
C ASN A 64 -17.74 -30.02 -24.91
N ASN A 65 -17.56 -29.48 -23.70
CA ASN A 65 -16.38 -29.70 -22.86
C ASN A 65 -16.70 -30.37 -21.53
N ARG A 66 -17.91 -30.92 -21.38
CA ARG A 66 -18.39 -31.56 -20.15
C ARG A 66 -17.48 -32.70 -19.67
N TRP A 67 -16.87 -33.45 -20.58
CA TRP A 67 -15.94 -34.53 -20.26
C TRP A 67 -14.66 -34.02 -19.59
N PHE A 68 -14.13 -32.87 -20.03
CA PHE A 68 -12.94 -32.24 -19.46
C PHE A 68 -13.20 -31.73 -18.05
N TRP A 69 -14.32 -31.04 -17.85
CA TRP A 69 -14.71 -30.54 -16.53
C TRP A 69 -14.99 -31.66 -15.54
N ASN A 70 -15.65 -32.73 -15.97
CA ASN A 70 -15.84 -33.92 -15.13
C ASN A 70 -14.49 -34.56 -14.75
N LEU A 71 -13.54 -34.67 -15.69
CA LEU A 71 -12.21 -35.22 -15.41
C LEU A 71 -11.46 -34.38 -14.36
N LEU A 72 -11.58 -33.05 -14.43
CA LEU A 72 -10.94 -32.13 -13.49
C LEU A 72 -11.58 -32.20 -12.09
N GLN A 73 -12.91 -32.39 -12.02
CA GLN A 73 -13.63 -32.61 -10.77
C GLN A 73 -13.25 -33.95 -10.12
N TRP A 74 -13.20 -35.03 -10.90
CA TRP A 74 -12.74 -36.33 -10.40
C TRP A 74 -11.28 -36.31 -9.96
N GLY A 75 -10.41 -35.63 -10.71
CA GLY A 75 -9.00 -35.43 -10.35
C GLY A 75 -8.82 -34.59 -9.08
N GLY A 76 -9.68 -33.61 -8.85
CA GLY A 76 -9.71 -32.84 -7.61
C GLY A 76 -10.15 -33.66 -6.40
N LEU A 77 -11.20 -34.48 -6.56
CA LEU A 77 -11.71 -35.35 -5.51
C LEU A 77 -10.67 -36.39 -5.09
N THR A 78 -10.02 -37.05 -6.04
CA THR A 78 -8.95 -38.02 -5.75
C THR A 78 -7.73 -37.36 -5.12
N SER A 79 -7.39 -36.15 -5.53
CA SER A 79 -6.32 -35.36 -4.90
C SER A 79 -6.66 -34.99 -3.46
N ALA A 80 -7.92 -34.68 -3.14
CA ALA A 80 -8.36 -34.40 -1.78
C ALA A 80 -8.19 -35.62 -0.86
N PHE A 81 -8.66 -36.79 -1.29
CA PHE A 81 -8.49 -38.04 -0.52
C PHE A 81 -7.02 -38.41 -0.34
N ALA A 82 -6.19 -38.26 -1.38
CA ALA A 82 -4.76 -38.52 -1.30
C ALA A 82 -4.03 -37.54 -0.36
N ALA A 83 -4.43 -36.27 -0.34
CA ALA A 83 -3.88 -35.28 0.59
C ALA A 83 -4.21 -35.65 2.05
N VAL A 84 -5.47 -36.01 2.34
CA VAL A 84 -5.89 -36.42 3.68
C VAL A 84 -5.12 -37.66 4.16
N ALA A 85 -4.99 -38.67 3.30
CA ALA A 85 -4.22 -39.87 3.62
C ALA A 85 -2.73 -39.57 3.88
N LEU A 86 -2.14 -38.61 3.16
CA LEU A 86 -0.75 -38.20 3.37
C LEU A 86 -0.55 -37.39 4.64
N TYR A 87 -1.47 -36.50 5.01
CA TYR A 87 -1.36 -35.76 6.28
C TYR A 87 -1.46 -36.68 7.49
N SER A 88 -2.36 -37.66 7.47
CA SER A 88 -2.45 -38.69 8.52
C SER A 88 -1.15 -39.48 8.67
N LYS A 89 -0.44 -39.73 7.56
CA LYS A 89 0.86 -40.41 7.57
C LYS A 89 1.99 -39.54 8.12
N VAL A 90 1.97 -38.23 7.86
CA VAL A 90 2.93 -37.26 8.40
C VAL A 90 2.77 -37.14 9.91
N GLU A 91 1.54 -37.12 10.41
CA GLU A 91 1.23 -37.07 11.84
C GLU A 91 1.73 -38.33 12.57
N GLU A 92 1.53 -39.52 11.98
CA GLU A 92 2.04 -40.79 12.51
C GLU A 92 3.58 -40.85 12.54
N GLU A 93 4.26 -40.24 11.56
CA GLU A 93 5.73 -40.17 11.53
C GLU A 93 6.29 -39.13 12.50
N GLU A 94 5.64 -37.97 12.68
CA GLU A 94 6.03 -36.97 13.68
C GLU A 94 5.90 -37.55 15.11
N GLU A 95 4.82 -38.31 15.39
CA GLU A 95 4.63 -39.00 16.67
C GLU A 95 5.71 -40.10 16.91
N LYS A 96 6.07 -40.86 15.88
CA LYS A 96 7.18 -41.84 15.95
C LYS A 96 8.53 -41.17 16.21
N LEU A 97 8.78 -40.01 15.61
CA LEU A 97 10.01 -39.24 15.80
C LEU A 97 10.11 -38.70 17.22
N GLN A 98 9.00 -38.20 17.78
CA GLN A 98 8.93 -37.71 19.14
C GLN A 98 9.14 -38.84 20.16
N ASN A 99 8.48 -39.99 19.98
CA ASN A 99 8.67 -41.17 20.82
C ASN A 99 10.10 -41.75 20.73
N SER A 100 10.72 -41.70 19.54
CA SER A 100 12.13 -42.10 19.33
C SER A 100 13.10 -41.16 20.06
N LEU A 101 12.84 -39.86 20.03
CA LEU A 101 13.66 -38.85 20.73
C LEU A 101 13.60 -39.04 22.24
N GLU A 102 12.41 -39.26 22.81
CA GLU A 102 12.24 -39.53 24.24
C GLU A 102 12.98 -40.80 24.67
N MET A 103 12.91 -41.86 23.85
CA MET A 103 13.64 -43.11 24.10
C MET A 103 15.16 -42.91 24.07
N GLN A 104 15.68 -42.13 23.10
CA GLN A 104 17.12 -41.83 23.00
C GLN A 104 17.64 -41.00 24.18
N VAL A 105 16.86 -40.02 24.65
CA VAL A 105 17.21 -39.23 25.84
C VAL A 105 17.25 -40.12 27.08
N GLN A 106 16.29 -41.03 27.22
CA GLN A 106 16.23 -41.95 28.35
C GLN A 106 17.38 -42.98 28.32
N GLU A 107 17.75 -43.49 27.14
CA GLU A 107 18.91 -44.36 26.96
C GLU A 107 20.23 -43.64 27.26
N ALA A 108 20.37 -42.36 26.84
CA ALA A 108 21.55 -41.55 27.12
C ALA A 108 21.75 -41.30 28.62
N ILE A 109 20.67 -41.01 29.36
CA ILE A 109 20.69 -40.83 30.82
C ILE A 109 21.10 -42.15 31.51
N THR A 110 20.53 -43.28 31.07
CA THR A 110 20.82 -44.58 31.68
C THR A 110 22.27 -45.02 31.41
N THR A 111 22.78 -44.77 30.21
CA THR A 111 24.14 -45.10 29.80
C THR A 111 25.18 -44.27 30.55
N THR A 112 24.93 -42.96 30.71
CA THR A 112 25.82 -42.07 31.47
C THR A 112 25.88 -42.42 32.95
N ALA A 113 24.73 -42.72 33.57
CA ALA A 113 24.67 -43.17 34.97
C ALA A 113 25.45 -44.49 35.18
N THR A 114 25.33 -45.44 34.26
CA THR A 114 26.03 -46.73 34.33
C THR A 114 27.55 -46.56 34.17
N ARG A 115 27.99 -45.67 33.28
CA ARG A 115 29.42 -45.38 33.06
C ARG A 115 30.07 -44.72 34.27
N LEU A 116 29.38 -43.79 34.92
CA LEU A 116 29.83 -43.14 36.16
C LEU A 116 29.99 -44.17 37.29
N LYS A 117 29.01 -45.06 37.46
CA LYS A 117 29.09 -46.15 38.44
C LYS A 117 30.29 -47.06 38.21
N GLN A 118 30.54 -47.48 36.96
CA GLN A 118 31.70 -48.32 36.63
C GLN A 118 33.03 -47.61 36.89
N GLN A 119 33.14 -46.31 36.57
CA GLN A 119 34.35 -45.54 36.85
C GLN A 119 34.63 -45.48 38.36
N TYR A 120 33.60 -45.25 39.17
CA TYR A 120 33.73 -45.21 40.63
C TYR A 120 34.14 -46.57 41.23
N GLU A 121 33.50 -47.66 40.80
CA GLU A 121 33.86 -49.02 41.23
C GLU A 121 35.29 -49.40 40.83
N SER A 122 35.73 -49.00 39.62
CA SER A 122 37.10 -49.23 39.16
C SER A 122 38.14 -48.48 40.00
N HIS A 123 37.83 -47.25 40.42
CA HIS A 123 38.69 -46.44 41.26
C HIS A 123 38.83 -47.04 42.68
N LEU A 124 37.72 -47.48 43.28
CA LEU A 124 37.73 -48.19 44.56
C LEU A 124 38.58 -49.46 44.51
N TYR A 125 38.46 -50.23 43.42
CA TYR A 125 39.24 -51.45 43.24
C TYR A 125 40.75 -51.17 43.12
N GLN A 126 41.14 -50.12 42.38
CA GLN A 126 42.54 -49.70 42.29
C GLN A 126 43.10 -49.28 43.65
N LEU A 127 42.33 -48.54 44.44
CA LEU A 127 42.73 -48.14 45.80
C LEU A 127 42.98 -49.36 46.69
N GLN A 128 42.11 -50.37 46.59
CA GLN A 128 42.25 -51.62 47.36
C GLN A 128 43.50 -52.42 46.95
N LEU A 129 43.84 -52.45 45.65
CA LEU A 129 45.06 -53.07 45.15
C LEU A 129 46.31 -52.36 45.65
N GLN A 130 46.33 -51.03 45.58
CA GLN A 130 47.44 -50.22 46.08
C GLN A 130 47.70 -50.48 47.57
N HIS A 131 46.65 -50.57 48.37
CA HIS A 131 46.76 -50.88 49.79
C HIS A 131 47.26 -52.31 50.09
N GLN A 132 46.95 -53.29 49.23
CA GLN A 132 47.53 -54.63 49.37
C GLN A 132 49.04 -54.61 49.10
N ASP A 133 49.48 -53.84 48.11
CA ASP A 133 50.89 -53.69 47.75
C ASP A 133 51.68 -52.98 48.85
N ASP A 134 51.11 -51.93 49.45
CA ASP A 134 51.68 -51.24 50.61
C ASP A 134 51.86 -52.17 51.81
N ARG A 135 50.86 -53.02 52.09
CA ARG A 135 50.96 -54.03 53.18
C ARG A 135 52.06 -55.04 52.93
N GLN A 136 52.20 -55.53 51.70
CA GLN A 136 53.28 -56.45 51.33
C GLN A 136 54.64 -55.78 51.47
N THR A 137 54.75 -54.53 51.03
CA THR A 137 55.98 -53.73 51.12
C THR A 137 56.39 -53.51 52.58
N ILE A 138 55.45 -53.12 53.46
CA ILE A 138 55.72 -52.95 54.89
C ILE A 138 56.16 -54.28 55.53
N HIS A 139 55.52 -55.40 55.16
CA HIS A 139 55.89 -56.72 55.68
C HIS A 139 57.29 -57.15 55.22
N GLN A 140 57.65 -56.90 53.96
CA GLN A 140 58.99 -57.16 53.44
C GLN A 140 60.06 -56.28 54.11
N GLN A 141 59.77 -55.00 54.34
CA GLN A 141 60.67 -54.09 55.06
C GLN A 141 60.91 -54.59 56.50
N TYR A 142 59.88 -55.09 57.17
CA TYR A 142 60.00 -55.67 58.50
C TYR A 142 60.90 -56.92 58.51
N LEU A 143 60.69 -57.85 57.57
CA LEU A 143 61.52 -59.05 57.44
C LEU A 143 62.98 -58.70 57.12
N ALA A 144 63.21 -57.71 56.25
CA ALA A 144 64.55 -57.24 55.92
C ALA A 144 65.26 -56.58 57.11
N ALA A 145 64.56 -55.75 57.90
CA ALA A 145 65.10 -55.13 59.10
C ALA A 145 65.45 -56.16 60.17
N ALA A 146 64.56 -57.15 60.40
CA ALA A 146 64.81 -58.25 61.33
C ALA A 146 66.03 -59.09 60.90
N GLN A 147 66.15 -59.40 59.60
CA GLN A 147 67.29 -60.14 59.07
C GLN A 147 68.61 -59.37 59.24
N ALA A 148 68.62 -58.06 58.94
CA ALA A 148 69.80 -57.21 59.11
C ALA A 148 70.27 -57.15 60.57
N GLN A 149 69.35 -57.13 61.54
CA GLN A 149 69.69 -57.17 62.96
C GLN A 149 70.29 -58.53 63.37
N VAL A 150 69.74 -59.64 62.88
CA VAL A 150 70.30 -60.99 63.12
C VAL A 150 71.72 -61.11 62.54
N ASP A 151 71.93 -60.59 61.32
CA ASP A 151 73.24 -60.59 60.68
C ASP A 151 74.25 -59.72 61.44
N GLN A 152 73.83 -58.56 61.94
CA GLN A 152 74.68 -57.68 62.75
C GLN A 152 75.07 -58.31 64.09
N LEU A 153 74.15 -59.00 64.77
CA LEU A 153 74.42 -59.74 66.00
C LEU A 153 75.37 -60.92 65.74
N THR A 154 75.16 -61.66 64.66
CA THR A 154 76.03 -62.77 64.24
C THR A 154 77.44 -62.29 63.93
N TYR A 155 77.57 -61.17 63.22
CA TYR A 155 78.85 -60.56 62.88
C TYR A 155 79.62 -60.09 64.13
N ARG A 156 78.95 -59.41 65.07
CA ARG A 156 79.57 -59.00 66.35
C ARG A 156 80.03 -60.21 67.16
N HIS A 157 79.22 -61.27 67.20
CA HIS A 157 79.58 -62.50 67.90
C HIS A 157 80.81 -63.18 67.27
N GLN A 158 80.90 -63.23 65.94
CA GLN A 158 82.09 -63.73 65.24
C GLN A 158 83.35 -62.88 65.50
N GLN A 159 83.24 -61.54 65.51
CA GLN A 159 84.37 -60.68 65.86
C GLN A 159 84.85 -60.92 67.29
N GLN A 160 83.92 -61.05 68.24
CA GLN A 160 84.26 -61.34 69.64
C GLN A 160 84.95 -62.71 69.78
N LEU A 161 84.47 -63.75 69.08
CA LEU A 161 85.13 -65.06 69.04
C LEU A 161 86.53 -64.99 68.42
N GLY A 162 86.73 -64.19 67.37
CA GLY A 162 88.04 -63.97 66.76
C GLY A 162 89.04 -63.26 67.69
N GLN A 163 88.59 -62.21 68.39
CA GLN A 163 89.40 -61.53 69.40
C GLN A 163 89.74 -62.46 70.59
N PHE A 164 88.78 -63.29 70.99
CA PHE A 164 88.94 -64.29 72.05
C PHE A 164 89.98 -65.36 71.69
N HIS A 165 89.99 -65.84 70.43
CA HIS A 165 90.98 -66.81 69.96
C HIS A 165 92.40 -66.22 69.96
N THR A 166 92.53 -64.95 69.59
CA THR A 166 93.82 -64.25 69.53
C THR A 166 94.39 -63.96 70.93
N GLN A 167 93.53 -63.68 71.91
CA GLN A 167 93.94 -63.49 73.31
C GLN A 167 94.34 -64.81 73.99
N MET A 168 93.68 -65.92 73.67
CA MET A 168 94.01 -67.27 74.18
C MET A 168 95.42 -67.73 73.81
N GLU A 169 95.97 -67.31 72.67
CA GLU A 169 97.34 -67.69 72.27
C GLU A 169 98.45 -66.93 73.02
N HIS A 170 98.14 -65.82 73.71
CA HIS A 170 99.15 -64.94 74.32
C HIS A 170 99.24 -64.97 75.86
N SER A 171 98.31 -65.63 76.57
CA SER A 171 98.29 -65.64 78.04
C SER A 171 98.53 -67.04 78.64
N GLN A 172 99.78 -67.36 78.97
CA GLN A 172 100.08 -68.41 79.95
C GLN A 172 100.07 -67.81 81.35
N GLY A 173 99.02 -68.11 82.11
CA GLY A 173 99.01 -68.01 83.57
C GLY A 173 98.49 -66.70 84.16
N ASP A 174 97.16 -66.53 84.21
CA ASP A 174 96.47 -65.95 85.37
C ASP A 174 94.95 -66.20 85.27
N ALA A 175 94.45 -67.19 86.02
CA ALA A 175 93.05 -67.66 85.96
C ALA A 175 92.03 -66.62 86.47
N THR A 176 92.47 -65.64 87.25
CA THR A 176 91.62 -64.56 87.79
C THR A 176 91.30 -63.48 86.76
N LEU A 177 92.20 -63.24 85.79
CA LEU A 177 91.93 -62.31 84.68
C LEU A 177 90.83 -62.87 83.75
N TRP A 178 90.81 -64.20 83.60
CA TRP A 178 89.87 -64.93 82.76
C TRP A 178 88.43 -64.84 83.28
N GLN A 179 88.23 -64.95 84.59
CA GLN A 179 86.90 -64.82 85.21
C GLN A 179 86.33 -63.41 85.03
N HIS A 180 87.16 -62.37 85.20
CA HIS A 180 86.72 -60.99 85.00
C HIS A 180 86.40 -60.66 83.54
N GLN A 181 87.13 -61.21 82.57
CA GLN A 181 86.83 -61.01 81.15
C GLN A 181 85.54 -61.71 80.72
N VAL A 182 85.26 -62.92 81.21
CA VAL A 182 84.01 -63.63 80.91
C VAL A 182 82.81 -62.94 81.56
N GLU A 183 82.95 -62.41 82.77
CA GLU A 183 81.90 -61.59 83.39
C GLU A 183 81.66 -60.28 82.63
N ALA A 184 82.71 -59.63 82.15
CA ALA A 184 82.59 -58.41 81.33
C ALA A 184 81.89 -58.68 79.99
N LEU A 185 82.25 -59.78 79.29
CA LEU A 185 81.58 -60.20 78.05
C LEU A 185 80.12 -60.60 78.28
N ASN A 186 79.81 -61.29 79.38
CA ASN A 186 78.43 -61.62 79.74
C ASN A 186 77.61 -60.36 80.05
N LEU A 187 78.21 -59.38 80.71
CA LEU A 187 77.55 -58.09 80.98
C LEU A 187 77.29 -57.32 79.69
N GLU A 188 78.26 -57.26 78.78
CA GLU A 188 78.14 -56.59 77.49
C GLU A 188 77.11 -57.29 76.58
N LEU A 189 77.10 -58.64 76.56
CA LEU A 189 76.08 -59.42 75.85
C LEU A 189 74.68 -59.15 76.41
N THR A 190 74.55 -59.04 77.74
CA THR A 190 73.27 -58.70 78.40
C THR A 190 72.83 -57.28 78.04
N GLN A 191 73.76 -56.32 77.96
CA GLN A 191 73.46 -54.94 77.56
C GLN A 191 73.05 -54.84 76.08
N VAL A 192 73.72 -55.57 75.18
CA VAL A 192 73.35 -55.63 73.75
C VAL A 192 71.99 -56.32 73.56
N GLN A 193 71.72 -57.39 74.31
CA GLN A 193 70.40 -58.05 74.30
C GLN A 193 69.29 -57.12 74.83
N ALA A 194 69.56 -56.35 75.89
CA ALA A 194 68.62 -55.36 76.40
C ALA A 194 68.34 -54.24 75.39
N ALA A 195 69.39 -53.70 74.74
CA ALA A 195 69.24 -52.66 73.71
C ALA A 195 68.50 -53.16 72.46
N ALA A 196 68.77 -54.39 72.01
CA ALA A 196 68.04 -55.01 70.90
C ALA A 196 66.56 -55.25 71.24
N LEU A 197 66.26 -55.66 72.48
CA LEU A 197 64.89 -55.82 72.95
C LEU A 197 64.14 -54.47 73.03
N GLU A 198 64.83 -53.41 73.45
CA GLU A 198 64.27 -52.06 73.49
C GLU A 198 63.98 -51.52 72.09
N GLN A 199 64.89 -51.74 71.13
CA GLN A 199 64.67 -51.35 69.73
C GLN A 199 63.52 -52.14 69.09
N LEU A 200 63.40 -53.44 69.36
CA LEU A 200 62.27 -54.26 68.93
C LEU A 200 60.94 -53.77 69.52
N ASN A 201 60.94 -53.35 70.79
CA ASN A 201 59.74 -52.77 71.42
C ASN A 201 59.38 -51.42 70.79
N GLN A 202 60.36 -50.56 70.50
CA GLN A 202 60.11 -49.30 69.79
C GLN A 202 59.53 -49.53 68.39
N GLU A 203 60.10 -50.46 67.62
CA GLU A 203 59.60 -50.80 66.28
C GLU A 203 58.17 -51.37 66.35
N ARG A 204 57.90 -52.25 67.32
CA ARG A 204 56.57 -52.79 67.60
C ARG A 204 55.56 -51.69 67.92
N ASP A 205 55.94 -50.69 68.71
CA ASP A 205 55.07 -49.56 69.04
C ASP A 205 54.77 -48.68 67.82
N THR A 206 55.76 -48.45 66.94
CA THR A 206 55.52 -47.75 65.65
C THR A 206 54.58 -48.52 64.73
N ILE A 207 54.67 -49.86 64.70
CA ILE A 207 53.76 -50.70 63.90
C ILE A 207 52.34 -50.62 64.47
N ALA A 208 52.19 -50.74 65.79
CA ALA A 208 50.90 -50.60 66.46
C ALA A 208 50.25 -49.24 66.20
N LEU A 209 51.05 -48.16 66.17
CA LEU A 209 50.56 -46.82 65.82
C LEU A 209 50.07 -46.73 64.36
N LYS A 210 50.82 -47.33 63.42
CA LYS A 210 50.42 -47.37 62.00
C LYS A 210 49.15 -48.21 61.77
N GLU A 211 49.00 -49.34 62.48
CA GLU A 211 47.78 -50.15 62.45
C GLU A 211 46.57 -49.38 62.99
N MET A 212 46.76 -48.62 64.08
CA MET A 212 45.71 -47.76 64.63
C MET A 212 45.31 -46.63 63.66
N GLN A 213 46.28 -45.99 63.00
CA GLN A 213 46.00 -44.97 61.98
C GLN A 213 45.22 -45.57 60.79
N PHE A 214 45.59 -46.77 60.37
CA PHE A 214 44.89 -47.50 59.32
C PHE A 214 43.44 -47.84 59.70
N GLN A 215 43.20 -48.30 60.94
CA GLN A 215 41.84 -48.55 61.42
C GLN A 215 40.97 -47.29 61.39
N ARG A 216 41.50 -46.14 61.84
CA ARG A 216 40.77 -44.87 61.74
C ARG A 216 40.45 -44.47 60.30
N GLN A 217 41.37 -44.73 59.37
CA GLN A 217 41.13 -44.44 57.95
C GLN A 217 40.04 -45.35 57.36
N GLN A 218 39.98 -46.62 57.77
CA GLN A 218 38.90 -47.52 57.39
C GLN A 218 37.54 -47.06 57.94
N GLU A 219 37.50 -46.66 59.22
CA GLU A 219 36.30 -46.10 59.83
C GLU A 219 35.81 -44.82 59.11
N GLN A 220 36.74 -43.95 58.70
CA GLN A 220 36.40 -42.76 57.91
C GLN A 220 35.82 -43.10 56.54
N LEU A 221 36.42 -44.05 55.81
CA LEU A 221 35.90 -44.50 54.50
C LEU A 221 34.53 -45.18 54.63
N GLU A 222 34.30 -45.94 55.70
CA GLU A 222 32.99 -46.53 55.97
C GLU A 222 31.94 -45.46 56.28
N LEU A 223 32.30 -44.43 57.04
CA LEU A 223 31.43 -43.28 57.31
C LEU A 223 31.07 -42.53 56.02
N GLU A 224 32.06 -42.27 55.15
CA GLU A 224 31.86 -41.62 53.86
C GLU A 224 30.96 -42.45 52.95
N ARG A 225 31.14 -43.78 52.93
CA ARG A 225 30.27 -44.69 52.19
C ARG A 225 28.82 -44.65 52.71
N GLN A 226 28.62 -44.56 54.03
CA GLN A 226 27.29 -44.43 54.62
C GLN A 226 26.66 -43.07 54.27
N GLN A 227 27.44 -41.99 54.27
CA GLN A 227 26.97 -40.65 53.86
C GLN A 227 26.54 -40.63 52.40
N LEU A 228 27.37 -41.15 51.48
CA LEU A 228 27.03 -41.26 50.06
C LEU A 228 25.80 -42.13 49.81
N GLN A 229 25.63 -43.21 50.57
CA GLN A 229 24.41 -44.03 50.49
C GLN A 229 23.17 -43.26 50.95
N ALA A 230 23.29 -42.45 52.00
CA ALA A 230 22.20 -41.60 52.47
C ALA A 230 21.86 -40.50 51.44
N GLU A 231 22.85 -39.88 50.84
CA GLU A 231 22.66 -38.88 49.76
C GLU A 231 22.00 -39.50 48.52
N HIS A 232 22.41 -40.71 48.13
CA HIS A 232 21.75 -41.45 47.05
C HIS A 232 20.27 -41.73 47.35
N GLN A 233 19.95 -42.16 48.57
CA GLN A 233 18.57 -42.39 48.98
C GLN A 233 17.74 -41.09 48.98
N GLN A 234 18.33 -39.96 49.38
CA GLN A 234 17.67 -38.65 49.31
C GLN A 234 17.42 -38.22 47.86
N LEU A 235 18.38 -38.45 46.96
CA LEU A 235 18.23 -38.13 45.55
C LEU A 235 17.14 -38.99 44.89
N ASP A 236 17.12 -40.30 45.18
CA ASP A 236 16.09 -41.21 44.69
C ASP A 236 14.70 -40.82 45.19
N HIS A 237 14.59 -40.39 46.46
CA HIS A 237 13.36 -39.88 47.03
C HIS A 237 12.89 -38.60 46.32
N TRP A 238 13.79 -37.63 46.13
CA TRP A 238 13.50 -36.39 45.42
C TRP A 238 13.07 -36.65 43.96
N LEU A 239 13.74 -37.57 43.24
CA LEU A 239 13.35 -37.96 41.89
C LEU A 239 11.96 -38.62 41.84
N ALA A 240 11.61 -39.42 42.85
CA ALA A 240 10.28 -40.00 42.98
C ALA A 240 9.20 -38.92 43.21
N GLU A 241 9.47 -37.92 44.05
CA GLU A 241 8.58 -36.77 44.27
C GLU A 241 8.39 -35.95 42.98
N GLN A 242 9.46 -35.68 42.23
CA GLN A 242 9.37 -34.95 40.96
C GLN A 242 8.52 -35.70 39.93
N ARG A 243 8.69 -37.03 39.83
CA ARG A 243 7.85 -37.88 38.95
C ARG A 243 6.39 -37.79 39.35
N GLN A 244 6.09 -37.88 40.64
CA GLN A 244 4.71 -37.78 41.14
C GLN A 244 4.11 -36.39 40.84
N SER A 245 4.87 -35.31 41.03
CA SER A 245 4.45 -33.96 40.70
C SER A 245 4.15 -33.79 39.21
N LEU A 246 5.00 -34.34 38.33
CA LEU A 246 4.78 -34.30 36.89
C LEU A 246 3.54 -35.11 36.46
N THR A 247 3.30 -36.27 37.07
CA THR A 247 2.08 -37.04 36.82
C THR A 247 0.84 -36.26 37.22
N GLN A 248 0.85 -35.60 38.38
CA GLN A 248 -0.27 -34.74 38.82
C GLN A 248 -0.50 -33.55 37.90
N GLN A 249 0.56 -32.91 37.40
CA GLN A 249 0.45 -31.83 36.42
C GLN A 249 -0.14 -32.32 35.10
N LYS A 250 0.27 -33.50 34.63
CA LYS A 250 -0.27 -34.11 33.41
C LYS A 250 -1.77 -34.38 33.54
N GLU A 251 -2.21 -35.01 34.63
CA GLU A 251 -3.63 -35.26 34.91
C GLU A 251 -4.45 -33.95 35.02
N ALA A 252 -3.86 -32.90 35.61
CA ALA A 252 -4.49 -31.58 35.69
C ALA A 252 -4.63 -30.89 34.31
N LEU A 253 -3.67 -31.09 33.41
CA LEU A 253 -3.75 -30.57 32.04
C LEU A 253 -4.78 -31.34 31.20
N GLU A 254 -4.79 -32.66 31.27
CA GLU A 254 -5.76 -33.51 30.56
C GLU A 254 -7.20 -33.17 31.00
N SER A 255 -7.45 -32.99 32.31
CA SER A 255 -8.77 -32.58 32.80
C SER A 255 -9.16 -31.16 32.37
N ARG A 256 -8.20 -30.22 32.25
CA ARG A 256 -8.43 -28.87 31.74
C ARG A 256 -8.75 -28.88 30.24
N GLU A 257 -8.07 -29.71 29.47
CA GLU A 257 -8.32 -29.88 28.03
C GLU A 257 -9.74 -30.37 27.76
N VAL A 258 -10.18 -31.43 28.45
CA VAL A 258 -11.56 -31.95 28.35
C VAL A 258 -12.59 -30.87 28.74
N THR A 259 -12.29 -30.06 29.76
CA THR A 259 -13.17 -28.95 30.19
C THR A 259 -13.26 -27.87 29.11
N LEU A 260 -12.12 -27.53 28.48
CA LEU A 260 -12.06 -26.55 27.40
C LEU A 260 -12.81 -27.04 26.17
N GLU A 261 -12.61 -28.28 25.74
CA GLU A 261 -13.33 -28.89 24.62
C GLU A 261 -14.85 -28.88 24.85
N THR A 262 -15.28 -29.23 26.06
CA THR A 262 -16.70 -29.21 26.43
C THR A 262 -17.26 -27.79 26.38
N SER A 263 -16.52 -26.80 26.90
CA SER A 263 -16.93 -25.39 26.87
C SER A 263 -16.99 -24.82 25.45
N LEU A 264 -16.05 -25.21 24.58
CA LEU A 264 -15.99 -24.79 23.20
C LEU A 264 -17.14 -25.39 22.39
N ALA A 265 -17.45 -26.68 22.60
CA ALA A 265 -18.59 -27.34 22.00
C ALA A 265 -19.92 -26.68 22.40
N GLN A 266 -20.05 -26.29 23.68
CA GLN A 266 -21.23 -25.56 24.17
C GLN A 266 -21.35 -24.18 23.51
N GLN A 267 -20.27 -23.40 23.44
CA GLN A 267 -20.27 -22.09 22.75
C GLN A 267 -20.63 -22.22 21.27
N TYR A 268 -20.13 -23.27 20.60
CA TYR A 268 -20.46 -23.52 19.20
C TYR A 268 -21.96 -23.83 19.01
N GLN A 269 -22.55 -24.58 19.95
CA GLN A 269 -23.97 -24.91 19.93
C GLN A 269 -24.86 -23.68 20.20
N GLU A 270 -24.46 -22.81 21.14
CA GLU A 270 -25.14 -21.54 21.41
C GLU A 270 -25.08 -20.60 20.19
N HIS A 271 -23.92 -20.50 19.53
CA HIS A 271 -23.75 -19.70 18.32
C HIS A 271 -24.57 -20.23 17.14
N LEU A 272 -24.71 -21.55 16.99
CA LEU A 272 -25.60 -22.15 15.98
C LEU A 272 -27.07 -21.81 16.24
N GLN A 273 -27.51 -21.82 17.50
CA GLN A 273 -28.88 -21.42 17.87
C GLN A 273 -29.12 -19.92 17.61
N GLU A 274 -28.14 -19.07 17.91
CA GLU A 274 -28.21 -17.64 17.60
C GLU A 274 -28.33 -17.41 16.09
N LEU A 275 -27.52 -18.08 15.27
CA LEU A 275 -27.60 -17.99 13.80
C LEU A 275 -28.95 -18.44 13.26
N GLN A 276 -29.51 -19.54 13.77
CA GLN A 276 -30.84 -20.01 13.37
C GLN A 276 -31.93 -19.00 13.74
N SER A 277 -31.87 -18.44 14.95
CA SER A 277 -32.82 -17.40 15.37
C SER A 277 -32.72 -16.14 14.51
N ARG A 278 -31.50 -15.74 14.15
CA ARG A 278 -31.23 -14.59 13.28
C ARG A 278 -31.73 -14.83 11.87
N GLU A 279 -31.51 -16.02 11.31
CA GLU A 279 -32.04 -16.39 10.00
C GLU A 279 -33.57 -16.31 9.98
N GLN A 280 -34.23 -16.80 11.03
CA GLN A 280 -35.69 -16.68 11.18
C GLN A 280 -36.14 -15.21 11.19
N THR A 281 -35.48 -14.36 11.98
CA THR A 281 -35.82 -12.91 12.01
C THR A 281 -35.60 -12.21 10.67
N LEU A 282 -34.58 -12.63 9.90
CA LEU A 282 -34.35 -12.08 8.57
C LEU A 282 -35.44 -12.49 7.60
N ARG A 283 -35.91 -13.74 7.63
CA ARG A 283 -37.04 -14.19 6.81
C ARG A 283 -38.33 -13.45 7.15
N ASP A 284 -38.59 -13.22 8.44
CA ASP A 284 -39.77 -12.46 8.87
C ASP A 284 -39.69 -10.99 8.42
N LEU A 285 -38.49 -10.39 8.47
CA LEU A 285 -38.26 -9.04 7.94
C LEU A 285 -38.37 -8.97 6.42
N GLU A 286 -37.93 -9.98 5.69
CA GLU A 286 -38.08 -10.09 4.23
C GLU A 286 -39.56 -10.13 3.85
N LEU A 287 -40.36 -10.96 4.53
CA LEU A 287 -41.81 -11.03 4.31
C LEU A 287 -42.50 -9.69 4.62
N ALA A 288 -42.16 -9.04 5.75
CA ALA A 288 -42.71 -7.73 6.09
C ALA A 288 -42.30 -6.64 5.08
N PHE A 289 -41.08 -6.73 4.54
CA PHE A 289 -40.60 -5.80 3.51
C PHE A 289 -41.31 -6.02 2.18
N GLU A 290 -41.54 -7.26 1.77
CA GLU A 290 -42.33 -7.60 0.57
C GLU A 290 -43.75 -7.05 0.67
N GLU A 291 -44.43 -7.24 1.81
CA GLU A 291 -45.77 -6.70 2.03
C GLU A 291 -45.78 -5.16 1.97
N GLN A 292 -44.77 -4.50 2.56
CA GLN A 292 -44.64 -3.04 2.47
C GLN A 292 -44.38 -2.57 1.03
N LEU A 293 -43.64 -3.35 0.25
CA LEU A 293 -43.31 -3.02 -1.14
C LEU A 293 -44.54 -3.16 -2.03
N GLU A 294 -45.35 -4.20 -1.84
CA GLU A 294 -46.64 -4.36 -2.51
C GLU A 294 -47.59 -3.19 -2.21
N GLN A 295 -47.69 -2.78 -0.94
CA GLN A 295 -48.50 -1.61 -0.56
C GLN A 295 -48.01 -0.32 -1.23
N ARG A 296 -46.69 -0.12 -1.34
CA ARG A 296 -46.11 1.04 -2.03
C ARG A 296 -46.35 1.01 -3.53
N VAL A 297 -46.22 -0.15 -4.16
CA VAL A 297 -46.52 -0.32 -5.59
C VAL A 297 -47.98 0.02 -5.85
N LEU A 298 -48.91 -0.50 -5.05
CA LEU A 298 -50.33 -0.20 -5.18
C LEU A 298 -50.62 1.31 -4.98
N ALA A 299 -49.97 1.96 -4.02
CA ALA A 299 -50.11 3.40 -3.79
C ALA A 299 -49.57 4.23 -4.96
N GLU A 300 -48.40 3.88 -5.51
CA GLU A 300 -47.82 4.55 -6.67
C GLU A 300 -48.63 4.31 -7.94
N GLU A 301 -49.18 3.11 -8.16
CA GLU A 301 -50.11 2.85 -9.26
C GLU A 301 -51.35 3.74 -9.18
N THR A 302 -51.90 3.93 -7.97
CA THR A 302 -53.05 4.80 -7.75
C THR A 302 -52.69 6.26 -8.02
N ARG A 303 -51.53 6.70 -7.54
CA ARG A 303 -50.99 8.04 -7.78
C ARG A 303 -50.70 8.30 -9.26
N LEU A 304 -50.16 7.32 -9.99
CA LEU A 304 -49.90 7.42 -11.42
C LEU A 304 -51.20 7.58 -12.20
N LYS A 305 -52.25 6.83 -11.85
CA LYS A 305 -53.59 7.00 -12.47
C LYS A 305 -54.17 8.39 -12.22
N GLU A 306 -54.01 8.94 -11.02
CA GLU A 306 -54.42 10.32 -10.71
C GLU A 306 -53.59 11.35 -11.49
N LEU A 307 -52.27 11.14 -11.59
CA LEU A 307 -51.37 12.00 -12.35
C LEU A 307 -51.70 11.97 -13.85
N GLU A 308 -51.96 10.80 -14.42
CA GLU A 308 -52.38 10.62 -15.81
C GLU A 308 -53.70 11.37 -16.08
N ALA A 309 -54.68 11.24 -15.18
CA ALA A 309 -55.94 11.97 -15.29
C ALA A 309 -55.72 13.49 -15.24
N GLN A 310 -54.84 13.97 -14.35
CA GLN A 310 -54.48 15.39 -14.28
C GLN A 310 -53.70 15.86 -15.50
N MET A 311 -52.77 15.04 -16.02
CA MET A 311 -52.00 15.33 -17.22
C MET A 311 -52.90 15.42 -18.44
N MET A 312 -53.88 14.53 -18.59
CA MET A 312 -54.85 14.58 -19.67
C MET A 312 -55.73 15.83 -19.61
N ALA A 313 -56.23 16.20 -18.42
CA ALA A 313 -56.98 17.43 -18.23
C ALA A 313 -56.14 18.69 -18.52
N ASN A 314 -54.88 18.71 -18.09
CA ASN A 314 -53.96 19.80 -18.39
C ASN A 314 -53.57 19.83 -19.88
N PHE A 315 -53.43 18.68 -20.52
CA PHE A 315 -53.11 18.58 -21.94
C PHE A 315 -54.24 19.16 -22.79
N GLU A 316 -55.51 18.81 -22.52
CA GLU A 316 -56.66 19.39 -23.22
C GLU A 316 -56.72 20.92 -23.07
N ARG A 317 -56.44 21.43 -21.86
CA ARG A 317 -56.39 22.87 -21.62
C ARG A 317 -55.25 23.54 -22.38
N LEU A 318 -54.04 22.99 -22.28
CA LEU A 318 -52.86 23.53 -22.96
C LEU A 318 -52.96 23.42 -24.48
N TRP A 319 -53.62 22.37 -24.99
CA TRP A 319 -53.86 22.20 -26.42
C TRP A 319 -54.79 23.29 -26.95
N SER A 320 -55.88 23.59 -26.24
CA SER A 320 -56.79 24.69 -26.56
C SER A 320 -56.09 26.06 -26.51
N GLU A 321 -55.28 26.32 -25.49
CA GLU A 321 -54.48 27.53 -25.37
C GLU A 321 -53.45 27.64 -26.50
N ARG A 322 -52.80 26.53 -26.87
CA ARG A 322 -51.75 26.46 -27.90
C ARG A 322 -52.32 26.60 -29.31
N GLU A 323 -53.54 26.13 -29.59
CA GLU A 323 -54.23 26.33 -30.86
C GLU A 323 -54.59 27.80 -31.08
N GLN A 324 -55.06 28.48 -30.03
CA GLN A 324 -55.26 29.94 -30.04
C GLN A 324 -53.93 30.69 -30.20
N LEU A 325 -52.87 30.23 -29.53
CA LEU A 325 -51.53 30.82 -29.66
C LEU A 325 -50.94 30.64 -31.05
N TYR A 326 -51.10 29.47 -31.69
CA TYR A 326 -50.56 29.20 -33.02
C TYR A 326 -51.27 29.97 -34.13
N SER A 327 -52.57 30.17 -34.04
CA SER A 327 -53.28 31.04 -34.99
C SER A 327 -52.84 32.51 -34.87
N ALA A 328 -52.58 32.98 -33.64
CA ALA A 328 -52.00 34.31 -33.41
C ALA A 328 -50.53 34.40 -33.85
N LEU A 329 -49.74 33.36 -33.60
CA LEU A 329 -48.31 33.30 -33.97
C LEU A 329 -48.13 33.15 -35.47
N ALA A 330 -49.00 32.44 -36.19
CA ALA A 330 -48.95 32.32 -37.65
C ALA A 330 -49.21 33.68 -38.34
N ASN A 331 -50.20 34.44 -37.84
CA ASN A 331 -50.46 35.80 -38.32
C ASN A 331 -49.31 36.76 -37.96
N LYS A 332 -48.74 36.65 -36.75
CA LYS A 332 -47.59 37.45 -36.32
C LYS A 332 -46.30 37.08 -37.07
N ALA A 333 -46.06 35.80 -37.33
CA ALA A 333 -44.92 35.28 -38.06
C ALA A 333 -45.00 35.58 -39.57
N MET A 334 -46.18 35.59 -40.19
CA MET A 334 -46.32 36.13 -41.54
C MET A 334 -45.99 37.63 -41.56
N THR A 335 -46.41 38.39 -40.57
CA THR A 335 -46.12 39.83 -40.48
C THR A 335 -44.63 40.11 -40.17
N GLU A 336 -43.98 39.30 -39.33
CA GLU A 336 -42.54 39.37 -39.02
C GLU A 336 -41.65 38.83 -40.14
N ALA A 337 -42.04 37.78 -40.85
CA ALA A 337 -41.30 37.25 -42.01
C ALA A 337 -41.25 38.27 -43.16
N TYR A 338 -42.25 39.15 -43.27
CA TYR A 338 -42.22 40.28 -44.20
C TYR A 338 -41.36 41.45 -43.68
N ARG A 339 -41.28 41.68 -42.37
CA ARG A 339 -40.37 42.66 -41.73
C ARG A 339 -38.88 42.25 -41.79
N LEU A 340 -38.59 40.94 -41.82
CA LEU A 340 -37.24 40.38 -41.84
C LEU A 340 -36.58 40.31 -43.23
N LYS A 341 -37.20 40.87 -44.28
CA LYS A 341 -36.60 40.88 -45.61
C LYS A 341 -35.39 41.82 -45.63
N GLN A 342 -34.22 41.23 -45.46
CA GLN A 342 -32.94 41.91 -45.52
C GLN A 342 -32.54 42.18 -46.98
N PRO A 343 -31.72 43.22 -47.24
CA PRO A 343 -31.12 43.39 -48.55
C PRO A 343 -30.19 42.21 -48.87
N ASP A 344 -30.10 41.83 -50.14
CA ASP A 344 -29.08 40.87 -50.55
C ASP A 344 -27.71 41.56 -50.45
N LYS A 345 -26.73 40.85 -49.91
CA LYS A 345 -25.33 41.30 -49.83
C LYS A 345 -24.53 40.72 -50.99
N THR A 346 -23.45 41.40 -51.34
CA THR A 346 -22.47 40.88 -52.29
C THR A 346 -21.66 39.74 -51.65
N PRO A 347 -20.91 38.94 -52.42
CA PRO A 347 -20.09 37.86 -51.89
C PRO A 347 -18.95 38.32 -50.95
N GLY A 348 -18.58 39.61 -51.01
CA GLY A 348 -17.53 40.21 -50.16
C GLY A 348 -16.11 39.72 -50.46
N ALA A 349 -15.88 39.17 -51.66
CA ALA A 349 -14.60 38.62 -52.09
C ALA A 349 -13.64 39.71 -52.59
N THR A 350 -14.15 40.82 -53.11
CA THR A 350 -13.36 41.96 -53.60
C THR A 350 -13.56 43.21 -52.75
N HIS A 351 -12.64 44.18 -52.90
CA HIS A 351 -12.71 45.44 -52.16
C HIS A 351 -13.92 46.28 -52.58
N GLU A 352 -14.26 46.22 -53.86
CA GLU A 352 -15.42 46.85 -54.49
C GLU A 352 -16.72 46.25 -53.92
N GLU A 353 -16.77 44.94 -53.72
CA GLU A 353 -17.91 44.24 -53.10
C GLU A 353 -18.11 44.65 -51.63
N LEU A 354 -17.04 44.73 -50.84
CA LEU A 354 -17.13 45.19 -49.44
C LEU A 354 -17.60 46.66 -49.33
N LEU A 355 -17.23 47.51 -50.29
CA LEU A 355 -17.71 48.89 -50.34
C LEU A 355 -19.17 48.96 -50.83
N ALA A 356 -19.54 48.14 -51.82
CA ALA A 356 -20.91 47.99 -52.27
C ALA A 356 -21.85 47.56 -51.14
N ASP A 357 -21.42 46.66 -50.25
CA ASP A 357 -22.21 46.23 -49.09
C ASP A 357 -22.54 47.38 -48.13
N LYS A 358 -21.62 48.33 -47.95
CA LYS A 358 -21.86 49.54 -47.13
C LYS A 358 -22.85 50.48 -47.80
N VAL A 359 -22.79 50.60 -49.12
CA VAL A 359 -23.78 51.35 -49.91
C VAL A 359 -25.16 50.70 -49.78
N ILE A 360 -25.23 49.37 -49.85
CA ILE A 360 -26.46 48.59 -49.64
C ILE A 360 -27.03 48.81 -48.23
N ASP A 361 -26.19 48.88 -47.19
CA ASP A 361 -26.64 49.20 -45.83
C ASP A 361 -27.23 50.60 -45.71
N LEU A 362 -26.60 51.59 -46.36
CA LEU A 362 -27.12 52.95 -46.38
C LEU A 362 -28.48 53.00 -47.08
N LEU A 363 -28.62 52.33 -48.23
CA LEU A 363 -29.88 52.24 -48.96
C LEU A 363 -30.98 51.60 -48.10
N TYR A 364 -30.65 50.55 -47.36
CA TYR A 364 -31.60 49.87 -46.47
C TYR A 364 -32.08 50.77 -45.32
N ARG A 365 -31.20 51.57 -44.72
CA ARG A 365 -31.56 52.58 -43.71
C ARG A 365 -32.50 53.66 -44.23
N HIS A 366 -32.56 53.85 -45.54
CA HIS A 366 -33.46 54.80 -46.19
C HIS A 366 -34.65 54.12 -46.88
N GLY A 367 -34.98 52.89 -46.47
CA GLY A 367 -36.18 52.19 -46.93
C GLY A 367 -36.05 51.57 -48.33
N ILE A 368 -34.83 51.41 -48.85
CA ILE A 368 -34.57 50.75 -50.16
C ILE A 368 -33.96 49.37 -49.91
N ILE A 369 -34.71 48.32 -50.22
CA ILE A 369 -34.23 46.93 -50.11
C ILE A 369 -33.60 46.51 -51.44
N ALA A 370 -32.28 46.60 -51.53
CA ALA A 370 -31.52 46.14 -52.69
C ALA A 370 -31.54 44.61 -52.78
N LYS A 371 -31.82 44.09 -53.98
CA LYS A 371 -31.83 42.66 -54.32
C LYS A 371 -30.93 42.40 -55.51
N ARG A 372 -30.30 41.22 -55.50
CA ARG A 372 -29.37 40.76 -56.54
C ARG A 372 -28.32 41.83 -56.89
N PRO A 373 -27.54 42.33 -55.91
CA PRO A 373 -26.48 43.28 -56.21
C PRO A 373 -25.43 42.60 -57.08
N VAL A 374 -25.05 43.27 -58.15
CA VAL A 374 -23.96 42.90 -59.04
C VAL A 374 -22.96 44.04 -59.04
N VAL A 375 -21.70 43.71 -58.75
CA VAL A 375 -20.58 44.67 -58.73
C VAL A 375 -19.73 44.42 -59.95
N GLU A 376 -19.65 45.41 -60.83
CA GLU A 376 -18.82 45.37 -62.04
C GLU A 376 -17.64 46.34 -61.88
N PRO A 377 -16.41 45.84 -61.73
CA PRO A 377 -15.24 46.71 -61.64
C PRO A 377 -14.97 47.39 -63.00
N LYS A 378 -14.63 48.67 -62.95
CA LYS A 378 -14.28 49.50 -64.11
C LYS A 378 -12.81 49.97 -64.04
N PRO A 379 -12.21 50.29 -65.20
CA PRO A 379 -10.89 50.91 -65.22
C PRO A 379 -10.87 52.25 -64.46
N HIS A 380 -9.68 52.65 -63.99
CA HIS A 380 -9.46 53.87 -63.20
C HIS A 380 -10.03 53.85 -61.78
N ASN A 381 -10.03 52.70 -61.10
CA ASN A 381 -10.52 52.54 -59.73
C ASN A 381 -11.98 53.00 -59.57
N GLN A 382 -12.82 52.64 -60.52
CA GLN A 382 -14.26 52.84 -60.45
C GLN A 382 -14.96 51.48 -60.41
N PHE A 383 -16.16 51.42 -59.87
CA PHE A 383 -17.00 50.24 -60.02
C PHE A 383 -18.47 50.66 -60.14
N ASP A 384 -19.23 49.83 -60.83
CA ASP A 384 -20.68 49.96 -60.91
C ASP A 384 -21.34 48.97 -59.97
N LEU A 385 -22.28 49.44 -59.17
CA LEU A 385 -23.18 48.62 -58.36
C LEU A 385 -24.57 48.64 -59.00
N THR A 386 -24.98 47.52 -59.57
CA THR A 386 -26.31 47.33 -60.16
C THR A 386 -27.17 46.46 -59.25
N PHE A 387 -28.38 46.89 -58.93
CA PHE A 387 -29.31 46.12 -58.10
C PHE A 387 -30.76 46.36 -58.50
N THR A 388 -31.62 45.39 -58.20
CA THR A 388 -33.08 45.57 -58.28
C THR A 388 -33.61 45.95 -56.90
N ILE A 389 -34.81 46.51 -56.81
CA ILE A 389 -35.46 46.75 -55.52
C ILE A 389 -36.56 45.73 -55.28
N LEU A 390 -36.77 45.35 -54.03
CA LEU A 390 -37.93 44.56 -53.65
C LEU A 390 -39.09 45.51 -53.26
N PRO A 391 -40.18 45.57 -54.04
CA PRO A 391 -41.35 46.37 -53.66
C PRO A 391 -42.04 45.75 -52.44
N ILE A 392 -42.32 46.56 -51.42
CA ILE A 392 -43.12 46.18 -50.25
C ILE A 392 -44.56 46.66 -50.45
N ASP A 393 -45.54 45.82 -50.08
CA ASP A 393 -46.96 46.12 -50.16
C ASP A 393 -47.34 47.30 -49.24
N PRO A 394 -48.02 48.35 -49.73
CA PRO A 394 -48.40 49.53 -48.96
C PRO A 394 -49.25 49.23 -47.71
N VAL A 395 -49.97 48.11 -47.65
CA VAL A 395 -50.76 47.72 -46.46
C VAL A 395 -49.86 47.44 -45.24
N LEU A 396 -48.60 47.04 -45.46
CA LEU A 396 -47.62 46.76 -44.40
C LEU A 396 -46.89 48.01 -43.88
N ASN A 397 -47.05 49.17 -44.54
CA ASN A 397 -46.52 50.46 -44.07
C ASN A 397 -47.45 51.15 -43.06
N GLN A 398 -48.73 50.77 -42.96
CA GLN A 398 -49.72 51.42 -42.08
C GLN A 398 -49.58 51.07 -40.59
N ASN A 399 -48.84 50.00 -40.25
CA ASN A 399 -48.67 49.48 -38.89
C ASN A 399 -47.27 49.76 -38.28
N ARG A 400 -46.68 50.92 -38.58
CA ARG A 400 -45.33 51.29 -38.12
C ARG A 400 -45.36 52.40 -37.08
N GLY A 401 -44.38 52.37 -36.18
CA GLY A 401 -44.10 53.49 -35.28
C GLY A 401 -43.48 54.65 -36.05
N ASP A 402 -43.69 55.87 -35.54
CA ASP A 402 -43.32 57.14 -36.19
C ASP A 402 -41.81 57.30 -36.50
N ASP A 403 -40.94 56.44 -35.97
CA ASP A 403 -39.47 56.53 -36.07
C ASP A 403 -38.83 55.66 -37.17
N GLU A 404 -39.59 54.81 -37.89
CA GLU A 404 -39.03 53.93 -38.93
C GLU A 404 -39.16 54.52 -40.35
N PRO A 405 -38.13 54.43 -41.21
CA PRO A 405 -38.18 54.95 -42.57
C PRO A 405 -39.25 54.23 -43.41
N GLU A 406 -40.04 55.00 -44.15
CA GLU A 406 -41.04 54.47 -45.08
C GLU A 406 -40.35 53.64 -46.18
N TYR A 407 -40.68 52.35 -46.31
CA TYR A 407 -40.10 51.54 -47.38
C TYR A 407 -40.68 51.95 -48.72
N ILE A 408 -39.78 52.08 -49.70
CA ILE A 408 -40.11 52.49 -51.04
C ILE A 408 -40.77 51.32 -51.80
N THR A 409 -41.93 51.60 -52.40
CA THR A 409 -42.81 50.59 -52.99
C THR A 409 -42.56 50.37 -54.49
N ASN A 410 -41.80 51.24 -55.15
CA ASN A 410 -41.52 51.12 -56.59
C ASN A 410 -40.14 51.68 -56.99
N LEU A 411 -39.63 51.22 -58.14
CA LEU A 411 -38.27 51.50 -58.61
C LEU A 411 -38.05 53.00 -58.88
N VAL A 412 -39.07 53.70 -59.37
CA VAL A 412 -39.00 55.11 -59.77
C VAL A 412 -38.80 56.01 -58.55
N ASP A 413 -39.49 55.73 -57.46
CA ASP A 413 -39.37 56.51 -56.24
C ASP A 413 -38.05 56.22 -55.52
N ALA A 414 -37.54 54.99 -55.61
CA ALA A 414 -36.22 54.63 -55.07
C ALA A 414 -35.13 55.38 -55.82
N PHE A 415 -35.23 55.43 -57.15
CA PHE A 415 -34.32 56.20 -57.99
C PHE A 415 -34.35 57.70 -57.67
N LYS A 416 -35.55 58.31 -57.55
CA LYS A 416 -35.68 59.72 -57.16
C LYS A 416 -35.06 59.99 -55.79
N LEU A 417 -35.31 59.12 -54.80
CA LEU A 417 -34.75 59.27 -53.46
C LEU A 417 -33.21 59.20 -53.49
N ILE A 418 -32.66 58.24 -54.21
CA ILE A 418 -31.22 58.10 -54.40
C ILE A 418 -30.64 59.38 -55.01
N GLN A 419 -31.19 59.81 -56.14
CA GLN A 419 -30.69 60.95 -56.91
C GLN A 419 -30.78 62.28 -56.15
N THR A 420 -31.84 62.47 -55.37
CA THR A 420 -32.11 63.74 -54.67
C THR A 420 -31.47 63.83 -53.28
N LYS A 421 -31.34 62.71 -52.55
CA LYS A 421 -30.95 62.73 -51.14
C LYS A 421 -29.78 61.81 -50.77
N LEU A 422 -29.54 60.71 -51.48
CA LEU A 422 -28.59 59.68 -51.00
C LEU A 422 -27.22 59.73 -51.65
N LEU A 423 -27.05 60.35 -52.83
CA LEU A 423 -25.73 60.39 -53.50
C LEU A 423 -24.60 60.97 -52.63
N ASP A 424 -24.90 62.01 -51.83
CA ASP A 424 -23.90 62.59 -50.92
C ASP A 424 -23.62 61.68 -49.72
N GLY A 425 -24.64 60.96 -49.23
CA GLY A 425 -24.48 59.92 -48.21
C GLY A 425 -23.64 58.74 -48.70
N ILE A 426 -23.87 58.30 -49.94
CA ILE A 426 -23.11 57.21 -50.58
C ILE A 426 -21.63 57.61 -50.69
N LYS A 427 -21.34 58.85 -51.10
CA LYS A 427 -19.96 59.39 -51.12
C LYS A 427 -19.27 59.31 -49.76
N ASN A 428 -20.00 59.59 -48.67
CA ASN A 428 -19.44 59.59 -47.31
C ASN A 428 -19.22 58.18 -46.74
N VAL A 429 -20.05 57.20 -47.15
CA VAL A 429 -19.96 55.82 -46.66
C VAL A 429 -18.86 55.02 -47.39
N VAL A 430 -18.60 55.38 -48.65
CA VAL A 430 -17.47 54.85 -49.42
C VAL A 430 -16.24 55.71 -49.13
N ASN A 431 -15.49 55.35 -48.08
CA ASN A 431 -14.25 56.05 -47.70
C ASN A 431 -13.32 56.19 -48.90
N GLY A 432 -12.91 57.42 -49.27
CA GLY A 432 -12.04 57.67 -50.43
C GLY A 432 -12.78 57.82 -51.76
N CYS A 433 -14.10 58.00 -51.75
CA CYS A 433 -14.86 58.27 -52.97
C CYS A 433 -14.48 59.64 -53.56
N ALA A 434 -13.76 59.63 -54.69
CA ALA A 434 -13.11 60.82 -55.25
C ALA A 434 -14.12 61.81 -55.85
N SER A 435 -15.17 61.29 -56.51
CA SER A 435 -16.24 62.08 -57.12
C SER A 435 -17.60 61.76 -56.49
N LYS A 436 -18.62 62.60 -56.75
CA LYS A 436 -19.99 62.27 -56.36
C LYS A 436 -20.46 61.06 -57.19
N PRO A 437 -21.02 60.01 -56.58
CA PRO A 437 -21.56 58.87 -57.30
C PRO A 437 -22.64 59.30 -58.31
N GLN A 438 -22.76 58.57 -59.41
CA GLN A 438 -23.80 58.79 -60.42
C GLN A 438 -24.81 57.64 -60.35
N ALA A 439 -26.11 57.97 -60.44
CA ALA A 439 -27.17 56.98 -60.48
C ALA A 439 -27.87 57.02 -61.85
N GLU A 440 -28.05 55.84 -62.44
CA GLU A 440 -28.80 55.66 -63.69
C GLU A 440 -29.86 54.55 -63.52
N MET A 441 -31.02 54.72 -64.17
CA MET A 441 -31.99 53.63 -64.25
C MET A 441 -31.61 52.70 -65.41
N VAL A 442 -31.49 51.41 -65.11
CA VAL A 442 -31.23 50.36 -66.10
C VAL A 442 -32.44 49.43 -66.22
N TYR A 443 -32.47 48.60 -67.26
CA TYR A 443 -33.59 47.68 -67.47
C TYR A 443 -33.78 46.75 -66.26
N GLY A 444 -34.83 47.01 -65.48
CA GLY A 444 -35.19 46.23 -64.29
C GLY A 444 -34.46 46.59 -63.00
N GLY A 445 -33.65 47.66 -62.95
CA GLY A 445 -32.86 48.00 -61.76
C GLY A 445 -32.30 49.43 -61.72
N ILE A 446 -31.45 49.69 -60.74
CA ILE A 446 -30.70 50.94 -60.56
C ILE A 446 -29.22 50.60 -60.59
N GLN A 447 -28.43 51.41 -61.31
CA GLN A 447 -26.98 51.30 -61.38
C GLN A 447 -26.34 52.54 -60.73
N LEU A 448 -25.36 52.31 -59.87
CA LEU A 448 -24.57 53.33 -59.19
C LEU A 448 -23.12 53.25 -59.64
N ALA A 449 -22.61 54.28 -60.30
CA ALA A 449 -21.20 54.41 -60.63
C ALA A 449 -20.45 55.11 -59.49
N ILE A 450 -19.47 54.42 -58.90
CA ILE A 450 -18.74 54.86 -57.70
C ILE A 450 -17.23 54.91 -58.03
N ASP A 451 -16.61 56.06 -57.77
CA ASP A 451 -15.18 56.27 -58.00
C ASP A 451 -14.41 56.14 -56.68
N ILE A 452 -13.57 55.12 -56.56
CA ILE A 452 -12.74 54.79 -55.39
C ILE A 452 -11.26 55.09 -55.59
N SER A 453 -10.91 55.92 -56.58
CA SER A 453 -9.53 56.31 -56.89
C SER A 453 -8.79 57.03 -55.75
N GLY A 454 -9.48 57.45 -54.68
CA GLY A 454 -8.89 58.08 -53.50
C GLY A 454 -8.39 57.13 -52.40
N ILE A 455 -8.46 55.80 -52.57
CA ILE A 455 -8.04 54.81 -51.55
C ILE A 455 -6.68 54.19 -51.90
N ASP A 456 -5.72 54.31 -50.99
CA ASP A 456 -4.42 53.61 -51.07
C ASP A 456 -4.55 52.21 -50.42
N TRP A 457 -4.80 51.20 -51.26
CA TRP A 457 -5.03 49.81 -50.85
C TRP A 457 -3.77 49.09 -50.35
N GLU A 458 -2.57 49.54 -50.72
CA GLU A 458 -1.31 48.90 -50.33
C GLU A 458 -0.99 49.14 -48.84
N ALA A 459 -1.33 50.32 -48.31
CA ALA A 459 -1.10 50.67 -46.90
C ALA A 459 -1.91 49.81 -45.90
N GLN A 460 -3.18 49.50 -46.21
CA GLN A 460 -4.06 48.74 -45.28
C GLN A 460 -3.76 47.23 -45.23
N ALA A 461 -3.25 46.65 -46.32
CA ALA A 461 -2.84 45.24 -46.34
C ALA A 461 -1.62 44.98 -45.43
N GLN A 462 -0.80 46.00 -45.19
CA GLN A 462 0.44 45.91 -44.42
C GLN A 462 0.21 45.99 -42.89
N GLU A 463 -0.82 46.70 -42.43
CA GLU A 463 -1.19 46.75 -41.01
C GLU A 463 -1.78 45.42 -40.50
N ARG A 464 -2.57 44.73 -41.32
CA ARG A 464 -3.18 43.43 -40.93
C ARG A 464 -2.16 42.30 -40.78
N LYS A 465 -1.03 42.38 -41.49
CA LYS A 465 0.07 41.41 -41.37
C LYS A 465 0.94 41.61 -40.13
N ARG A 466 0.92 42.80 -39.50
CA ARG A 466 1.72 43.09 -38.29
C ARG A 466 1.05 42.71 -36.96
N ALA A 467 -0.25 42.45 -36.94
CA ALA A 467 -1.02 42.30 -35.69
C ALA A 467 -1.25 40.84 -35.20
N LYS A 468 -0.61 39.83 -35.82
CA LYS A 468 -0.96 38.40 -35.61
C LYS A 468 0.23 37.46 -35.35
N GLU A 469 1.31 37.97 -34.78
CA GLU A 469 2.37 37.09 -34.27
C GLU A 469 2.04 36.69 -32.82
N PRO A 470 1.88 35.39 -32.51
CA PRO A 470 1.61 34.94 -31.15
C PRO A 470 2.83 35.23 -30.26
N GLN A 471 2.64 36.10 -29.28
CA GLN A 471 3.69 36.45 -28.32
C GLN A 471 3.79 35.39 -27.22
N VAL A 472 5.01 35.18 -26.72
CA VAL A 472 5.27 34.38 -25.52
C VAL A 472 4.65 35.08 -24.32
N LEU A 473 3.77 34.39 -23.60
CA LEU A 473 3.21 34.89 -22.35
C LEU A 473 4.19 34.60 -21.22
N GLU A 474 4.69 35.65 -20.56
CA GLU A 474 5.52 35.53 -19.37
C GLU A 474 4.63 35.49 -18.11
N ALA A 475 4.96 34.61 -17.17
CA ALA A 475 4.33 34.57 -15.86
C ALA A 475 4.89 35.69 -14.96
N GLU A 476 4.23 35.94 -13.83
CA GLU A 476 4.76 36.85 -12.83
C GLU A 476 6.15 36.39 -12.33
N PRO A 477 7.12 37.30 -12.14
CA PRO A 477 8.49 36.93 -11.73
C PRO A 477 8.54 36.08 -10.45
N ASP A 478 7.66 36.37 -9.50
CA ASP A 478 7.61 35.74 -8.17
C ASP A 478 6.60 34.58 -8.09
N TRP A 479 6.26 33.97 -9.22
CA TRP A 479 5.25 32.91 -9.30
C TRP A 479 5.52 31.75 -8.32
N LEU A 480 6.79 31.46 -8.00
CA LEU A 480 7.16 30.35 -7.11
C LEU A 480 6.78 30.64 -5.66
N LEU A 481 6.87 31.91 -5.21
CA LEU A 481 6.39 32.32 -3.89
C LEU A 481 4.87 32.16 -3.78
N VAL A 482 4.14 32.55 -4.82
CA VAL A 482 2.68 32.37 -4.90
C VAL A 482 2.31 30.88 -4.86
N VAL A 483 3.05 30.04 -5.59
CA VAL A 483 2.87 28.58 -5.57
C VAL A 483 3.18 27.99 -4.19
N ALA A 484 4.24 28.44 -3.53
CA ALA A 484 4.64 28.00 -2.20
C ALA A 484 3.58 28.35 -1.13
N GLU A 485 2.98 29.54 -1.22
CA GLU A 485 1.92 30.01 -0.33
C GLU A 485 0.63 29.20 -0.48
N ILE A 486 0.20 28.95 -1.73
CA ILE A 486 -1.09 28.32 -2.01
C ILE A 486 -1.01 26.79 -1.96
N GLY A 487 0.13 26.21 -2.35
CA GLY A 487 0.33 24.77 -2.51
C GLY A 487 0.42 24.01 -1.18
N ASN A 488 -0.26 22.86 -1.09
CA ASN A 488 -0.13 21.95 0.05
C ASN A 488 0.97 20.89 -0.19
N HIS A 489 0.88 20.19 -1.31
CA HIS A 489 1.87 19.21 -1.74
C HIS A 489 2.42 19.63 -3.10
N PHE A 490 3.60 19.14 -3.45
CA PHE A 490 4.31 19.55 -4.65
C PHE A 490 4.85 18.32 -5.37
N ARG A 491 4.69 18.33 -6.69
CA ARG A 491 5.25 17.34 -7.58
C ARG A 491 6.07 18.05 -8.64
N ILE A 492 7.32 17.64 -8.79
CA ILE A 492 8.19 18.13 -9.85
C ILE A 492 8.52 16.95 -10.76
N THR A 493 8.30 17.10 -12.06
CA THR A 493 8.66 16.08 -13.03
C THR A 493 9.40 16.65 -14.21
N GLY A 494 10.39 15.92 -14.70
CA GLY A 494 11.19 16.34 -15.83
C GLY A 494 12.22 15.28 -16.22
N PRO A 495 12.71 15.31 -17.46
CA PRO A 495 13.80 14.42 -17.88
C PRO A 495 15.07 14.67 -17.05
N THR A 496 16.06 13.80 -17.21
CA THR A 496 17.41 14.01 -16.64
C THR A 496 17.96 15.37 -17.09
N ASP A 497 18.75 16.02 -16.23
CA ASP A 497 19.38 17.33 -16.49
C ASP A 497 18.44 18.51 -16.79
N SER A 498 17.14 18.36 -16.54
CA SER A 498 16.16 19.44 -16.71
C SER A 498 16.15 20.48 -15.57
N GLY A 499 17.00 20.33 -14.55
CA GLY A 499 17.03 21.24 -13.39
C GLY A 499 15.99 20.94 -12.31
N LYS A 500 15.46 19.71 -12.23
CA LYS A 500 14.47 19.29 -11.21
C LYS A 500 14.91 19.59 -9.77
N SER A 501 16.10 19.12 -9.38
CA SER A 501 16.61 19.27 -8.00
C SER A 501 16.92 20.74 -7.69
N ALA A 502 17.41 21.52 -8.67
CA ALA A 502 17.59 22.97 -8.52
C ALA A 502 16.25 23.70 -8.31
N LEU A 503 15.20 23.32 -9.03
CA LEU A 503 13.86 23.87 -8.80
C LEU A 503 13.28 23.43 -7.46
N ALA A 504 13.52 22.17 -7.06
CA ALA A 504 13.12 21.66 -5.76
C ALA A 504 13.79 22.46 -4.63
N ASP A 505 15.09 22.73 -4.71
CA ASP A 505 15.85 23.54 -3.75
C ASP A 505 15.28 24.96 -3.64
N ASN A 506 15.03 25.62 -4.78
CA ASN A 506 14.38 26.93 -4.84
C ASN A 506 12.97 26.93 -4.24
N LEU A 507 12.20 25.85 -4.42
CA LEU A 507 10.87 25.71 -3.83
C LEU A 507 10.95 25.55 -2.31
N VAL A 508 11.92 24.79 -1.80
CA VAL A 508 12.14 24.69 -0.34
C VAL A 508 12.51 26.06 0.24
N GLY A 509 13.42 26.80 -0.40
CA GLY A 509 13.76 28.18 -0.02
C GLY A 509 12.55 29.12 -0.06
N SER A 510 11.71 29.02 -1.09
CA SER A 510 10.45 29.77 -1.20
C SER A 510 9.47 29.43 -0.07
N LEU A 511 9.35 28.14 0.29
CA LEU A 511 8.50 27.71 1.41
C LEU A 511 9.03 28.24 2.75
N GLN A 512 10.35 28.27 2.96
CA GLN A 512 10.94 28.90 4.15
C GLN A 512 10.65 30.40 4.20
N ALA A 513 10.78 31.11 3.08
CA ALA A 513 10.45 32.54 3.02
C ALA A 513 8.98 32.82 3.35
N VAL A 514 8.06 31.96 2.91
CA VAL A 514 6.61 32.12 3.15
C VAL A 514 6.19 31.73 4.57
N PHE A 515 6.72 30.62 5.11
CA PHE A 515 6.27 30.07 6.40
C PHE A 515 7.17 30.45 7.59
N GLY A 516 8.33 31.07 7.35
CA GLY A 516 9.35 31.35 8.35
C GLY A 516 10.05 30.08 8.80
N THR A 517 9.65 29.52 9.94
CA THR A 517 10.19 28.25 10.44
C THR A 517 9.53 27.07 9.73
N LEU A 518 10.26 26.43 8.81
CA LEU A 518 9.88 25.20 8.14
C LEU A 518 10.89 24.10 8.46
N SER A 519 10.42 23.03 9.12
CA SER A 519 11.24 21.81 9.28
C SER A 519 11.26 21.06 7.95
N VAL A 520 12.44 20.68 7.46
CA VAL A 520 12.61 19.96 6.20
C VAL A 520 13.24 18.61 6.50
N THR A 521 12.59 17.54 6.03
CA THR A 521 13.15 16.20 5.96
C THR A 521 13.34 15.85 4.50
N LEU A 522 14.58 15.69 4.06
CA LEU A 522 14.94 15.37 2.68
C LEU A 522 15.46 13.94 2.57
N ALA A 523 14.88 13.16 1.66
CA ALA A 523 15.32 11.84 1.26
C ALA A 523 15.83 11.88 -0.18
N ASP A 524 17.10 11.51 -0.39
CA ASP A 524 17.75 11.49 -1.70
C ASP A 524 18.35 10.10 -1.98
N PRO A 525 17.68 9.28 -2.81
CA PRO A 525 18.14 7.93 -3.12
C PRO A 525 19.39 7.91 -4.01
N LYS A 526 19.73 9.03 -4.66
CA LYS A 526 20.90 9.17 -5.54
C LYS A 526 22.13 9.74 -4.84
N TYR A 527 22.05 10.10 -3.56
CA TYR A 527 23.22 10.61 -2.83
C TYR A 527 24.42 9.63 -2.95
N PRO A 528 25.65 10.12 -3.21
CA PRO A 528 26.09 11.52 -3.27
C PRO A 528 26.05 12.16 -4.68
N PHE A 529 25.40 11.55 -5.67
CA PHE A 529 25.42 12.01 -7.06
C PHE A 529 24.49 13.20 -7.34
N THR A 530 23.59 13.54 -6.41
CA THR A 530 22.73 14.73 -6.51
C THR A 530 23.32 15.87 -5.70
N GLU A 531 23.43 17.05 -6.30
CA GLU A 531 23.92 18.25 -5.63
C GLU A 531 22.74 19.10 -5.12
N TRP A 532 22.57 19.15 -3.81
CA TRP A 532 21.64 20.06 -3.14
C TRP A 532 22.43 21.24 -2.57
N THR A 533 22.10 22.46 -3.02
CA THR A 533 22.87 23.65 -2.64
C THR A 533 22.49 24.22 -1.28
N THR A 534 21.21 24.16 -0.91
CA THR A 534 20.72 24.78 0.33
C THR A 534 20.56 23.78 1.47
N PHE A 535 20.36 22.48 1.18
CA PHE A 535 20.05 21.45 2.19
C PHE A 535 20.93 20.22 2.04
N GLN A 536 21.25 19.57 3.16
CA GLN A 536 21.82 18.22 3.14
C GLN A 536 20.71 17.18 3.30
N PRO A 537 20.70 16.09 2.52
CA PRO A 537 19.75 15.00 2.71
C PRO A 537 19.85 14.41 4.12
N ASN A 538 18.69 14.20 4.76
CA ASN A 538 18.58 13.52 6.05
C ASN A 538 18.68 12.00 5.89
N PHE A 539 18.20 11.49 4.75
CA PHE A 539 18.29 10.07 4.38
C PHE A 539 19.05 9.98 3.05
N LYS A 540 20.15 9.23 3.06
CA LYS A 540 21.14 9.19 1.98
C LYS A 540 21.16 7.80 1.35
N GLY A 541 20.92 7.74 0.05
CA GLY A 541 20.85 6.48 -0.68
C GLY A 541 19.51 5.77 -0.48
N ALA A 542 19.23 4.78 -1.34
CA ALA A 542 17.90 4.20 -1.43
C ALA A 542 17.46 3.47 -0.14
N GLU A 543 18.37 2.78 0.55
CA GLU A 543 18.05 2.03 1.78
C GLU A 543 17.57 2.93 2.91
N GLU A 544 18.33 3.99 3.22
CA GLU A 544 17.95 4.98 4.23
C GLU A 544 16.67 5.72 3.83
N CYS A 545 16.50 6.00 2.53
CA CYS A 545 15.29 6.65 2.04
C CYS A 545 14.04 5.81 2.27
N LEU A 546 14.11 4.48 2.07
CA LEU A 546 12.98 3.57 2.35
C LEU A 546 12.57 3.62 3.83
N VAL A 547 13.55 3.64 4.74
CA VAL A 547 13.31 3.82 6.19
C VAL A 547 12.77 5.23 6.47
N GLY A 548 13.31 6.23 5.79
CA GLY A 548 12.95 7.64 5.93
C GLY A 548 11.50 7.93 5.57
N VAL A 549 10.94 7.28 4.55
CA VAL A 549 9.52 7.42 4.21
C VAL A 549 8.61 6.88 5.33
N GLY A 550 9.08 5.94 6.15
CA GLY A 550 8.38 5.53 7.37
C GLY A 550 8.17 6.67 8.38
N LYS A 551 9.06 7.68 8.39
CA LYS A 551 8.90 8.90 9.21
C LYS A 551 7.67 9.71 8.76
N LEU A 552 7.37 9.75 7.46
CA LEU A 552 6.18 10.43 6.93
C LEU A 552 4.90 9.84 7.53
N GLU A 553 4.78 8.50 7.53
CA GLU A 553 3.62 7.80 8.09
C GLU A 553 3.50 8.03 9.60
N ARG A 554 4.58 7.83 10.36
CA ARG A 554 4.60 8.04 11.82
C ARG A 554 4.22 9.47 12.20
N LEU A 555 4.69 10.46 11.44
CA LEU A 555 4.37 11.86 11.69
C LEU A 555 2.89 12.16 11.46
N VAL A 556 2.31 11.64 10.36
CA VAL A 556 0.87 11.78 10.10
C VAL A 556 0.06 11.16 11.24
N ASP A 557 0.40 9.93 11.65
CA ASP A 557 -0.34 9.20 12.69
C ASP A 557 -0.25 9.90 14.04
N SER A 558 0.96 10.31 14.44
CA SER A 558 1.16 11.04 15.69
C SER A 558 0.32 12.31 15.74
N ARG A 559 0.34 13.12 14.67
CA ARG A 559 -0.48 14.35 14.60
C ARG A 559 -1.97 14.05 14.57
N PHE A 560 -2.39 12.99 13.90
CA PHE A 560 -3.79 12.57 13.84
C PHE A 560 -4.32 12.12 15.21
N ILE A 561 -3.54 11.32 15.94
CA ILE A 561 -3.83 10.88 17.31
C ILE A 561 -3.95 12.10 18.23
N GLN A 562 -2.99 13.03 18.17
CA GLN A 562 -3.04 14.26 18.99
C GLN A 562 -4.27 15.11 18.67
N ALA A 563 -4.62 15.27 17.39
CA ALA A 563 -5.80 16.01 16.98
C ALA A 563 -7.10 15.34 17.45
N ARG A 564 -7.14 14.00 17.43
CA ARG A 564 -8.26 13.22 17.97
C ARG A 564 -8.38 13.40 19.48
N LEU A 565 -7.29 13.27 20.23
CA LEU A 565 -7.26 13.50 21.68
C LEU A 565 -7.72 14.91 22.06
N ASP A 566 -7.32 15.93 21.30
CA ASP A 566 -7.79 17.30 21.52
C ASP A 566 -9.31 17.43 21.29
N LYS A 567 -9.83 16.80 20.22
CA LYS A 567 -11.26 16.80 19.91
C LYS A 567 -12.09 16.04 20.95
N ASP A 568 -11.63 14.85 21.34
CA ASP A 568 -12.31 13.99 22.32
C ASP A 568 -12.32 14.66 23.71
N ALA A 569 -11.29 15.44 24.04
CA ALA A 569 -11.23 16.28 25.24
C ALA A 569 -12.01 17.61 25.12
N GLY A 570 -12.72 17.86 24.02
CA GLY A 570 -13.46 19.11 23.78
C GLY A 570 -12.58 20.35 23.59
N ARG A 571 -11.26 20.20 23.39
CA ARG A 571 -10.31 21.28 23.14
C ARG A 571 -10.25 21.61 21.64
N ALA A 572 -9.82 22.83 21.33
CA ALA A 572 -9.47 23.17 19.95
C ALA A 572 -8.25 22.34 19.52
N ILE A 573 -8.34 21.70 18.34
CA ILE A 573 -7.19 21.00 17.73
C ILE A 573 -6.00 21.95 17.67
N ARG A 574 -4.88 21.55 18.28
CA ARG A 574 -3.62 22.32 18.30
C ARG A 574 -3.13 22.67 16.89
N GLU A 575 -2.43 23.79 16.77
CA GLU A 575 -1.74 24.14 15.52
C GLU A 575 -0.41 23.38 15.46
N PHE A 576 -0.23 22.60 14.39
CA PHE A 576 1.02 21.89 14.17
C PHE A 576 2.01 22.76 13.37
N PRO A 577 3.33 22.66 13.64
CA PRO A 577 4.33 23.37 12.86
C PRO A 577 4.35 22.89 11.40
N ALA A 578 4.69 23.80 10.50
CA ALA A 578 4.88 23.49 9.09
C ALA A 578 6.11 22.58 8.94
N GLU A 579 5.91 21.45 8.26
CA GLU A 579 6.96 20.47 8.02
C GLU A 579 6.87 19.99 6.58
N LEU A 580 8.00 19.94 5.90
CA LEU A 580 8.12 19.45 4.54
C LEU A 580 8.86 18.12 4.55
N PHE A 581 8.24 17.09 4.00
CA PHE A 581 8.91 15.87 3.62
C PHE A 581 9.19 15.90 2.12
N ALA A 582 10.46 16.00 1.73
CA ALA A 582 10.93 16.04 0.35
C ALA A 582 11.55 14.68 -0.03
N LEU A 583 11.10 14.11 -1.13
CA LEU A 583 11.64 12.89 -1.72
C LEU A 583 12.17 13.20 -3.12
N ASP A 584 13.49 13.18 -3.28
CA ASP A 584 14.09 13.26 -4.62
C ASP A 584 14.00 11.91 -5.33
N GLU A 585 13.94 11.94 -6.66
CA GLU A 585 13.95 10.76 -7.54
C GLU A 585 13.07 9.59 -7.04
N ALA A 586 11.80 9.89 -6.73
CA ALA A 586 10.85 8.96 -6.14
C ALA A 586 10.63 7.68 -6.96
N GLU A 587 10.83 7.75 -8.30
CA GLU A 587 10.76 6.56 -9.16
C GLU A 587 11.87 5.56 -8.88
N ILE A 588 13.09 6.02 -8.60
CA ILE A 588 14.21 5.15 -8.24
C ILE A 588 13.93 4.43 -6.93
N LEU A 589 13.37 5.15 -5.96
CA LEU A 589 12.99 4.55 -4.68
C LEU A 589 11.89 3.48 -4.85
N MET A 590 10.95 3.69 -5.77
CA MET A 590 9.90 2.71 -6.11
C MET A 590 10.46 1.48 -6.82
N ASP A 591 11.43 1.66 -7.71
CA ASP A 591 12.12 0.57 -8.40
C ASP A 591 12.98 -0.25 -7.40
N GLU A 592 13.68 0.41 -6.47
CA GLU A 592 14.44 -0.26 -5.41
C GLU A 592 13.53 -1.05 -4.46
N ALA A 593 12.40 -0.46 -4.05
CA ALA A 593 11.41 -1.16 -3.23
C ALA A 593 10.88 -2.42 -3.92
N ARG A 594 10.73 -2.37 -5.25
CA ARG A 594 10.30 -3.52 -6.05
C ARG A 594 11.41 -4.57 -6.14
N LEU A 595 12.66 -4.17 -6.35
CA LEU A 595 13.79 -5.08 -6.37
C LEU A 595 13.92 -5.85 -5.04
N ARG A 596 13.70 -5.17 -3.91
CA ARG A 596 13.68 -5.80 -2.60
C ARG A 596 12.52 -6.78 -2.43
N ASP A 597 11.32 -6.42 -2.91
CA ASP A 597 10.18 -7.34 -2.95
C ASP A 597 10.46 -8.61 -3.79
N ASP A 598 11.28 -8.50 -4.84
CA ASP A 598 11.67 -9.63 -5.68
C ASP A 598 12.74 -10.53 -5.00
N ILE A 599 13.62 -9.94 -4.17
CA ILE A 599 14.68 -10.65 -3.44
C ILE A 599 14.14 -11.32 -2.16
N ASP A 600 13.34 -10.58 -1.38
CA ASP A 600 12.74 -11.03 -0.12
C ASP A 600 11.22 -10.84 -0.19
N PRO A 601 10.50 -11.77 -0.83
CA PRO A 601 9.07 -11.64 -1.05
C PRO A 601 8.33 -11.55 0.30
N PRO A 602 7.36 -10.64 0.42
CA PRO A 602 6.65 -10.44 1.67
C PRO A 602 5.97 -11.73 2.13
N GLY A 603 6.07 -12.03 3.42
CA GLY A 603 5.38 -13.18 4.03
C GLY A 603 3.86 -13.12 3.81
N ARG A 604 3.18 -14.27 3.94
CA ARG A 604 1.72 -14.37 3.72
C ARG A 604 0.98 -13.35 4.60
N GLY A 605 0.29 -12.39 3.97
CA GLY A 605 -0.45 -11.33 4.65
C GLY A 605 0.30 -10.01 4.85
N GLN A 606 1.60 -9.95 4.54
CA GLN A 606 2.36 -8.71 4.55
C GLN A 606 2.20 -7.97 3.21
N LEU A 607 2.11 -6.63 3.29
CA LEU A 607 2.16 -5.78 2.11
C LEU A 607 3.60 -5.73 1.59
N SER A 608 3.74 -5.85 0.27
CA SER A 608 5.03 -5.63 -0.40
C SER A 608 5.56 -4.22 -0.08
N MET A 609 6.89 -4.07 0.02
CA MET A 609 7.59 -2.82 0.28
C MET A 609 7.20 -1.75 -0.74
N GLN A 610 7.05 -2.11 -2.02
CA GLN A 610 6.55 -1.20 -3.06
C GLN A 610 5.13 -0.69 -2.74
N ARG A 611 4.22 -1.59 -2.34
CA ARG A 611 2.85 -1.20 -1.96
C ARG A 611 2.82 -0.37 -0.69
N ASN A 612 3.69 -0.68 0.28
CA ASN A 612 3.85 0.09 1.50
C ASN A 612 4.36 1.51 1.20
N LEU A 613 5.37 1.66 0.34
CA LEU A 613 5.88 2.97 -0.08
C LEU A 613 4.79 3.84 -0.71
N ALA A 614 4.04 3.29 -1.67
CA ALA A 614 2.90 3.98 -2.28
C ALA A 614 1.80 4.32 -1.25
N ARG A 615 1.53 3.42 -0.30
CA ARG A 615 0.57 3.65 0.80
C ARG A 615 1.01 4.81 1.69
N MET A 616 2.28 4.86 2.10
CA MET A 616 2.85 5.92 2.95
C MET A 616 2.78 7.27 2.25
N LEU A 617 3.20 7.35 0.99
CA LEU A 617 3.08 8.57 0.18
C LEU A 617 1.62 9.03 0.07
N ARG A 618 0.69 8.13 -0.25
CA ARG A 618 -0.75 8.43 -0.34
C ARG A 618 -1.31 8.94 0.99
N LYS A 619 -0.89 8.36 2.11
CA LYS A 619 -1.28 8.78 3.46
C LYS A 619 -0.82 10.21 3.74
N GLY A 620 0.43 10.54 3.42
CA GLY A 620 0.97 11.90 3.50
C GLY A 620 0.20 12.90 2.64
N LEU A 621 -0.11 12.56 1.39
CA LEU A 621 -0.85 13.44 0.46
C LEU A 621 -2.31 13.67 0.85
N LYS A 622 -2.99 12.64 1.39
CA LYS A 622 -4.42 12.75 1.74
C LYS A 622 -4.65 13.32 3.13
N LEU A 623 -3.90 12.84 4.11
CA LEU A 623 -4.11 13.20 5.51
C LEU A 623 -3.26 14.41 5.93
N GLY A 624 -2.08 14.60 5.31
CA GLY A 624 -1.18 15.71 5.65
C GLY A 624 -1.83 17.09 5.56
N ARG A 625 -2.69 17.29 4.54
CA ARG A 625 -3.49 18.51 4.36
C ARG A 625 -4.51 18.75 5.50
N GLY A 626 -5.11 17.69 6.03
CA GLY A 626 -6.19 17.76 7.02
C GLY A 626 -5.73 18.02 8.45
N LEU A 627 -4.43 17.86 8.71
CA LEU A 627 -3.82 18.04 10.04
C LEU A 627 -3.64 19.51 10.45
N THR A 628 -4.33 20.44 9.80
CA THR A 628 -4.29 21.85 10.16
C THR A 628 -5.55 22.59 9.75
N LYS A 629 -5.98 23.53 10.59
CA LYS A 629 -7.08 24.46 10.28
C LYS A 629 -6.62 25.63 9.40
N LYS A 630 -5.34 26.03 9.50
CA LYS A 630 -4.78 27.10 8.69
C LYS A 630 -4.25 26.49 7.39
N LYS A 631 -4.88 26.84 6.26
CA LYS A 631 -4.39 26.47 4.93
C LYS A 631 -2.90 26.80 4.82
N GLY A 632 -2.11 25.83 4.37
CA GLY A 632 -0.66 25.97 4.21
C GLY A 632 0.19 25.61 5.43
N LYS A 633 -0.34 25.55 6.66
CA LYS A 633 0.45 25.26 7.88
C LYS A 633 0.25 23.83 8.37
N GLY A 634 0.85 22.84 7.71
CA GLY A 634 0.71 21.43 8.06
C GLY A 634 1.87 20.60 7.53
N LEU A 635 1.63 19.30 7.34
CA LEU A 635 2.59 18.44 6.66
C LEU A 635 2.47 18.62 5.15
N LYS A 636 3.56 19.05 4.53
CA LYS A 636 3.72 19.18 3.09
C LYS A 636 4.56 18.02 2.58
N VAL A 637 4.27 17.58 1.37
CA VAL A 637 5.03 16.51 0.71
C VAL A 637 5.49 17.05 -0.64
N LEU A 638 6.80 17.03 -0.86
CA LEU A 638 7.43 17.30 -2.14
C LEU A 638 7.99 15.98 -2.67
N TYR A 639 7.66 15.62 -3.91
CA TYR A 639 8.24 14.45 -4.55
C TYR A 639 8.65 14.78 -5.98
N VAL A 640 9.87 14.41 -6.32
CA VAL A 640 10.50 14.65 -7.61
C VAL A 640 10.56 13.34 -8.38
N ALA A 641 10.22 13.34 -9.66
CA ALA A 641 10.19 12.14 -10.47
C ALA A 641 10.60 12.42 -11.93
N GLN A 642 10.95 11.40 -12.70
CA GLN A 642 11.36 11.58 -14.10
C GLN A 642 10.16 11.58 -15.05
N SER A 643 9.21 10.69 -14.81
CA SER A 643 7.99 10.52 -15.58
C SER A 643 6.87 11.44 -15.09
N PRO A 644 6.07 12.02 -16.00
CA PRO A 644 4.86 12.72 -15.61
C PRO A 644 3.78 11.73 -15.11
N LEU A 645 3.93 10.42 -15.28
CA LEU A 645 2.89 9.45 -14.97
C LEU A 645 2.76 9.14 -13.48
N CYS A 646 1.57 9.32 -12.88
CA CYS A 646 1.38 9.05 -11.44
C CYS A 646 1.40 7.55 -11.11
N SER A 647 1.02 6.71 -12.07
CA SER A 647 0.99 5.24 -11.92
C SER A 647 2.37 4.63 -11.70
N ARG A 648 3.44 5.30 -12.15
CA ARG A 648 4.83 4.87 -11.91
C ARG A 648 5.19 4.88 -10.42
N LEU A 649 4.52 5.72 -9.63
CA LEU A 649 4.69 5.80 -8.18
C LEU A 649 3.63 4.97 -7.41
N GLY A 650 2.84 4.13 -8.09
CA GLY A 650 1.74 3.42 -7.46
C GLY A 650 0.60 4.35 -6.98
N LEU A 651 0.55 5.58 -7.50
CA LEU A 651 -0.45 6.60 -7.16
C LEU A 651 -1.53 6.69 -8.24
N ASN A 652 -2.74 7.03 -7.82
CA ASN A 652 -3.86 7.28 -8.72
C ASN A 652 -3.95 8.78 -9.09
N ARG A 653 -4.68 9.08 -10.18
CA ARG A 653 -4.90 10.46 -10.65
C ARG A 653 -5.55 11.38 -9.61
N ASP A 654 -6.34 10.82 -8.69
CA ASP A 654 -6.98 11.58 -7.61
C ASP A 654 -5.99 11.91 -6.47
N ASP A 655 -5.00 11.05 -6.24
CA ASP A 655 -3.91 11.32 -5.28
C ASP A 655 -3.05 12.48 -5.80
N PHE A 656 -2.82 12.51 -7.12
CA PHE A 656 -2.11 13.56 -7.86
C PHE A 656 -2.80 14.93 -7.79
N ASP A 657 -4.13 14.99 -7.72
CA ASP A 657 -4.88 16.25 -7.66
C ASP A 657 -4.74 16.99 -6.32
N GLN A 658 -4.09 16.36 -5.33
CA GLN A 658 -3.76 17.01 -4.07
C GLN A 658 -2.48 17.86 -4.15
N SER A 659 -1.69 17.69 -5.21
CA SER A 659 -0.40 18.36 -5.40
C SER A 659 -0.49 19.52 -6.40
N VAL A 660 0.39 20.52 -6.23
CA VAL A 660 0.78 21.41 -7.32
C VAL A 660 1.73 20.64 -8.22
N ASN A 661 1.39 20.54 -9.49
CA ASN A 661 2.12 19.73 -10.46
C ASN A 661 2.95 20.64 -11.37
N ILE A 662 4.26 20.43 -11.36
CA ILE A 662 5.23 21.21 -12.13
C ILE A 662 5.90 20.25 -13.13
N PHE A 663 5.69 20.51 -14.41
CA PHE A 663 6.22 19.71 -15.52
C PHE A 663 7.30 20.50 -16.25
N ILE A 664 8.48 19.91 -16.42
CA ILE A 664 9.65 20.58 -16.99
C ILE A 664 10.00 19.96 -18.35
N GLY A 665 10.36 20.80 -19.31
CA GLY A 665 10.85 20.37 -20.63
C GLY A 665 9.86 19.46 -21.37
N GLU A 666 10.37 18.34 -21.89
CA GLU A 666 9.60 17.38 -22.70
C GLU A 666 8.43 16.73 -21.95
N ASN A 667 8.38 16.82 -20.62
CA ASN A 667 7.24 16.36 -19.84
C ASN A 667 6.00 17.26 -20.00
N ILE A 668 6.16 18.50 -20.46
CA ILE A 668 5.05 19.44 -20.67
C ILE A 668 4.03 18.91 -21.70
N PRO A 669 4.41 18.62 -22.96
CA PRO A 669 3.46 18.10 -23.94
C PRO A 669 2.88 16.75 -23.51
N ARG A 670 3.71 15.86 -22.96
CA ARG A 670 3.26 14.55 -22.48
C ARG A 670 2.23 14.64 -21.35
N ALA A 671 2.44 15.55 -20.40
CA ALA A 671 1.49 15.80 -19.33
C ALA A 671 0.16 16.36 -19.84
N LEU A 672 0.19 17.26 -20.84
CA LEU A 672 -1.00 17.82 -21.47
C LEU A 672 -1.83 16.76 -22.23
N ASP A 673 -1.17 15.76 -22.83
CA ASP A 673 -1.82 14.68 -23.58
C ASP A 673 -2.37 13.56 -22.69
N GLU A 674 -1.65 13.20 -21.62
CA GLU A 674 -1.94 11.99 -20.85
C GLU A 674 -2.53 12.30 -19.47
N GLU A 675 -1.80 13.03 -18.63
CA GLU A 675 -2.09 13.20 -17.20
C GLU A 675 -3.12 14.29 -16.91
N LEU A 676 -3.04 15.39 -17.65
CA LEU A 676 -3.97 16.51 -17.57
C LEU A 676 -5.19 16.31 -18.49
N LYS A 677 -5.30 15.16 -19.15
CA LYS A 677 -6.42 14.83 -20.03
C LYS A 677 -7.74 14.85 -19.26
N GLY A 678 -8.66 15.72 -19.71
CA GLY A 678 -9.96 15.94 -19.07
C GLY A 678 -9.92 16.91 -17.88
N LYS A 679 -8.73 17.33 -17.43
CA LYS A 679 -8.53 18.35 -16.39
C LYS A 679 -8.25 19.74 -16.96
N VAL A 680 -7.84 19.80 -18.22
CA VAL A 680 -7.60 21.01 -19.01
C VAL A 680 -8.50 20.94 -20.24
N SER A 681 -9.14 22.06 -20.61
CA SER A 681 -9.99 22.11 -21.81
C SER A 681 -9.16 21.86 -23.07
N SER A 682 -9.78 21.40 -24.15
CA SER A 682 -9.10 21.21 -25.44
C SER A 682 -8.46 22.51 -25.93
N THR A 683 -9.19 23.63 -25.81
CA THR A 683 -8.70 24.97 -26.18
C THR A 683 -7.49 25.38 -25.34
N ASP A 684 -7.51 25.15 -24.03
CA ASP A 684 -6.37 25.47 -23.17
C ASP A 684 -5.18 24.57 -23.48
N LYS A 685 -5.41 23.29 -23.73
CA LYS A 685 -4.37 22.35 -24.12
C LYS A 685 -3.65 22.82 -25.39
N GLU A 686 -4.41 23.13 -26.45
CA GLU A 686 -3.86 23.65 -27.71
C GLU A 686 -3.10 24.96 -27.49
N PHE A 687 -3.64 25.86 -26.67
CA PHE A 687 -2.98 27.10 -26.31
C PHE A 687 -1.63 26.89 -25.61
N TRP A 688 -1.56 26.01 -24.60
CA TRP A 688 -0.32 25.75 -23.87
C TRP A 688 0.70 24.97 -24.68
N LEU A 689 0.26 24.07 -25.57
CA LEU A 689 1.15 23.43 -26.55
C LEU A 689 1.76 24.46 -27.51
N ALA A 690 0.97 25.42 -28.00
CA ALA A 690 1.49 26.50 -28.84
C ALA A 690 2.52 27.36 -28.09
N GLN A 691 2.24 27.72 -26.82
CA GLN A 691 3.20 28.46 -25.97
C GLN A 691 4.49 27.68 -25.70
N TYR A 692 4.40 26.36 -25.50
CA TYR A 692 5.57 25.47 -25.40
C TYR A 692 6.43 25.55 -26.67
N HIS A 693 5.82 25.37 -27.85
CA HIS A 693 6.57 25.40 -29.12
C HIS A 693 7.19 26.77 -29.41
N LEU A 694 6.52 27.87 -29.05
CA LEU A 694 7.08 29.22 -29.19
C LEU A 694 8.32 29.42 -28.32
N ARG A 695 8.31 28.92 -27.08
CA ARG A 695 9.47 28.99 -26.17
C ARG A 695 10.63 28.13 -26.62
N VAL A 696 10.35 26.90 -27.06
CA VAL A 696 11.38 26.02 -27.65
C VAL A 696 11.98 26.66 -28.90
N ALA A 697 11.16 27.27 -29.78
CA ALA A 697 11.63 27.97 -30.96
C ALA A 697 12.45 29.24 -30.63
N ARG A 698 12.16 29.89 -29.49
CA ARG A 698 12.95 31.01 -28.95
C ARG A 698 14.31 30.57 -28.37
N GLY A 699 14.49 29.27 -28.13
CA GLY A 699 15.68 28.71 -27.51
C GLY A 699 15.65 28.72 -25.98
N ASP A 700 14.47 28.88 -25.36
CA ASP A 700 14.32 28.75 -23.92
C ASP A 700 14.59 27.30 -23.51
N SER A 701 15.47 27.08 -22.54
CA SER A 701 15.80 25.75 -22.01
C SER A 701 15.21 25.47 -20.63
N TYR A 702 15.00 26.51 -19.81
CA TYR A 702 14.61 26.38 -18.40
C TYR A 702 13.24 27.00 -18.13
N PHE A 703 12.18 26.27 -18.49
CA PHE A 703 10.80 26.66 -18.22
C PHE A 703 9.95 25.45 -17.84
N CYS A 704 8.86 25.70 -17.14
CA CYS A 704 7.96 24.67 -16.64
C CYS A 704 6.49 25.04 -16.82
N LEU A 705 5.64 24.03 -17.01
CA LEU A 705 4.18 24.13 -16.90
C LEU A 705 3.76 23.86 -15.47
N VAL A 706 3.06 24.81 -14.85
CA VAL A 706 2.56 24.73 -13.48
C VAL A 706 1.05 24.53 -13.50
N LYS A 707 0.56 23.47 -12.83
CA LYS A 707 -0.85 23.19 -12.63
C LYS A 707 -1.17 23.06 -11.14
N MET A 708 -1.85 24.07 -10.59
CA MET A 708 -2.39 24.01 -9.23
C MET A 708 -3.78 23.35 -9.19
N PRO A 709 -4.20 22.75 -8.05
CA PRO A 709 -5.55 22.21 -7.88
C PRO A 709 -6.62 23.29 -8.11
N GLY A 710 -7.59 23.02 -8.99
CA GLY A 710 -8.70 23.93 -9.30
C GLY A 710 -8.35 25.23 -10.05
N LYS A 711 -7.09 25.44 -10.46
CA LYS A 711 -6.66 26.65 -11.22
C LYS A 711 -6.27 26.29 -12.66
N ARG A 712 -6.36 27.26 -13.58
CA ARG A 712 -5.87 27.13 -14.96
C ARG A 712 -4.33 26.97 -14.94
N PRO A 713 -3.75 26.08 -15.77
CA PRO A 713 -2.29 25.97 -15.84
C PRO A 713 -1.66 27.23 -16.45
N PHE A 714 -0.36 27.41 -16.26
CA PHE A 714 0.44 28.45 -16.90
C PHE A 714 1.88 27.96 -17.10
N ILE A 715 2.60 28.57 -18.05
CA ILE A 715 4.03 28.32 -18.27
C ILE A 715 4.83 29.46 -17.64
N ALA A 716 5.88 29.13 -16.91
CA ALA A 716 6.78 30.09 -16.29
C ALA A 716 8.24 29.70 -16.52
N SER A 717 9.10 30.71 -16.61
CA SER A 717 10.55 30.53 -16.58
C SER A 717 10.98 30.09 -15.18
N MET A 718 11.88 29.12 -15.09
CA MET A 718 12.34 28.61 -13.81
C MET A 718 13.34 29.59 -13.18
N PRO A 719 13.30 29.79 -11.85
CA PRO A 719 14.32 30.57 -11.16
C PRO A 719 15.70 29.91 -11.28
N THR A 720 16.74 30.73 -11.32
CA THR A 720 18.14 30.25 -11.30
C THR A 720 18.42 29.49 -10.00
N PRO A 721 19.35 28.51 -9.98
CA PRO A 721 19.75 27.84 -8.74
C PRO A 721 20.13 28.85 -7.65
N GLY A 722 19.64 28.64 -6.42
CA GLY A 722 19.93 29.50 -5.28
C GLY A 722 19.21 30.86 -5.24
N THR A 723 18.29 31.15 -6.17
CA THR A 723 17.51 32.41 -6.17
C THR A 723 16.80 32.66 -4.83
N TYR A 724 16.32 31.58 -4.20
CA TYR A 724 15.61 31.62 -2.93
C TYR A 724 16.40 30.99 -1.77
N ALA A 725 17.72 30.80 -1.92
CA ALA A 725 18.55 30.29 -0.83
C ALA A 725 18.54 31.29 0.33
N VAL A 726 17.97 30.88 1.46
CA VAL A 726 17.90 31.73 2.65
C VAL A 726 19.30 31.77 3.27
N ASN A 727 20.00 32.88 3.10
CA ASN A 727 21.30 33.13 3.73
C ASN A 727 21.21 32.94 5.26
N GLY A 728 21.72 31.81 5.77
CA GLY A 728 22.17 31.70 7.16
C GLY A 728 21.22 31.16 8.23
N VAL A 729 20.19 30.37 7.90
CA VAL A 729 19.47 29.62 8.95
C VAL A 729 20.29 28.38 9.32
N THR A 730 21.03 28.45 10.44
CA THR A 730 21.63 27.28 11.08
C THR A 730 20.52 26.29 11.39
N ILE A 731 20.49 25.19 10.65
CA ILE A 731 19.61 24.06 10.91
C ILE A 731 19.94 23.59 12.33
N SER A 732 18.97 23.63 13.24
CA SER A 732 19.09 22.93 14.51
C SER A 732 19.36 21.47 14.18
N HIS A 733 20.63 21.05 14.28
CA HIS A 733 20.98 19.65 14.33
C HIS A 733 20.07 19.05 15.41
N LEU A 734 19.15 18.19 15.00
CA LEU A 734 18.62 17.18 15.92
C LEU A 734 19.86 16.46 16.40
N SER A 735 20.26 16.74 17.64
CA SER A 735 21.26 15.98 18.37
C SER A 735 21.00 14.51 18.08
N GLU A 736 22.05 13.84 17.58
CA GLU A 736 22.07 12.39 17.41
C GLU A 736 21.39 11.75 18.62
N PRO A 737 20.52 10.75 18.44
CA PRO A 737 20.13 9.94 19.58
C PRO A 737 21.45 9.38 20.14
N GLU A 738 21.80 9.75 21.37
CA GLU A 738 22.89 9.07 22.07
C GLU A 738 22.64 7.56 21.95
N PRO A 739 23.68 6.75 21.67
CA PRO A 739 23.52 5.32 21.72
C PRO A 739 23.06 4.97 23.14
N VAL A 740 21.79 4.58 23.26
CA VAL A 740 21.22 4.05 24.49
C VAL A 740 21.93 2.71 24.73
N ASN A 741 23.05 2.75 25.44
CA ASN A 741 23.62 1.61 26.15
C ASN A 741 22.76 1.31 27.39
N GLY A 742 21.47 1.09 27.14
CA GLY A 742 20.50 0.61 28.10
C GLY A 742 19.94 -0.67 27.55
N THR A 743 20.39 -1.80 28.10
CA THR A 743 19.76 -3.10 27.93
C THR A 743 18.32 -3.00 28.41
N ILE A 744 17.38 -2.75 27.49
CA ILE A 744 15.95 -2.91 27.75
C ILE A 744 15.70 -4.42 27.70
N ARG A 745 15.39 -4.99 28.85
CA ARG A 745 14.88 -6.36 28.97
C ARG A 745 13.45 -6.38 28.44
N ASP A 746 13.13 -7.40 27.66
CA ASP A 746 11.81 -7.67 27.07
C ASP A 746 10.71 -8.01 28.10
N GLU A 747 10.84 -7.65 29.38
CA GLU A 747 9.93 -8.06 30.45
C GLU A 747 8.86 -7.01 30.84
N ASP A 748 8.90 -5.79 30.29
CA ASP A 748 8.01 -4.69 30.71
C ASP A 748 6.86 -4.34 29.73
N LEU A 749 6.54 -5.20 28.75
CA LEU A 749 5.46 -4.96 27.77
C LEU A 749 4.19 -5.82 27.96
N ASP A 750 4.14 -6.69 28.98
CA ASP A 750 3.01 -7.63 29.18
C ASP A 750 2.03 -7.29 30.31
N THR A 751 2.07 -6.09 30.89
CA THR A 751 1.06 -5.67 31.88
C THR A 751 0.31 -4.40 31.48
N ILE A 752 -0.50 -4.51 30.43
CA ILE A 752 -1.71 -3.67 30.30
C ILE A 752 -2.90 -4.63 30.31
N ASN A 753 -3.31 -5.01 31.52
CA ASN A 753 -4.53 -5.76 31.76
C ASN A 753 -5.71 -4.76 31.66
N LEU A 754 -6.39 -4.77 30.51
CA LEU A 754 -7.70 -4.12 30.33
C LEU A 754 -8.76 -5.05 30.93
N ASP A 755 -8.89 -5.07 32.26
CA ASP A 755 -10.07 -5.57 32.98
C ASP A 755 -9.89 -5.29 34.48
N ASP A 756 -10.04 -4.02 34.89
CA ASP A 756 -10.44 -3.73 36.27
C ASP A 756 -11.06 -2.33 36.39
N GLN A 757 -12.36 -2.24 36.13
CA GLN A 757 -13.20 -1.14 36.59
C GLN A 757 -14.04 -1.65 37.76
N THR A 758 -13.54 -1.54 38.99
CA THR A 758 -14.35 -1.21 40.17
C THR A 758 -13.46 -0.99 41.39
N HIS A 759 -13.31 0.27 41.81
CA HIS A 759 -13.46 0.74 43.20
C HIS A 759 -12.74 2.07 43.38
N VAL A 760 -13.55 3.12 43.56
CA VAL A 760 -13.12 4.41 44.07
C VAL A 760 -12.97 4.27 45.57
N GLU A 761 -11.76 4.34 46.10
CA GLU A 761 -11.53 4.72 47.49
C GLU A 761 -10.57 5.90 47.56
N THR A 762 -11.09 6.95 48.19
CA THR A 762 -10.45 8.22 48.44
C THR A 762 -9.53 8.06 49.64
N THR A 763 -8.23 8.28 49.47
CA THR A 763 -7.38 8.69 50.60
C THR A 763 -6.49 9.87 50.22
N PHE A 764 -6.73 10.90 51.00
CA PHE A 764 -6.04 12.16 51.16
C PHE A 764 -4.71 11.87 51.84
N ASP A 765 -3.55 12.25 51.27
CA ASP A 765 -2.48 12.74 52.12
C ASP A 765 -1.53 13.73 51.43
N SER A 766 -1.21 14.72 52.22
CA SER A 766 -0.45 15.93 52.04
C SER A 766 1.05 15.72 52.19
N SER A 767 1.86 16.32 51.31
CA SER A 767 3.08 17.04 51.71
C SER A 767 3.75 17.77 50.54
N HIS A 768 3.67 19.09 50.61
CA HIS A 768 4.60 20.06 50.05
C HIS A 768 5.95 20.00 50.81
N PRO A 769 7.10 20.43 50.23
CA PRO A 769 7.44 21.86 50.14
C PRO A 769 8.09 22.28 48.80
N SER A 770 7.67 23.38 48.16
CA SER A 770 8.12 24.78 48.32
C SER A 770 9.63 25.02 48.20
N ALA A 771 10.03 25.74 47.14
CA ALA A 771 11.07 26.75 47.17
C ALA A 771 10.88 27.75 46.02
N ASP A 772 10.58 28.99 46.43
CA ASP A 772 10.46 30.22 45.64
C ASP A 772 11.83 30.76 45.18
N SER A 773 11.81 31.63 44.16
CA SER A 773 12.31 33.03 44.17
C SER A 773 12.75 33.47 42.75
N GLU A 774 12.02 34.41 42.15
CA GLU A 774 12.37 35.84 41.94
C GLU A 774 13.05 36.07 40.56
N VAL A 775 12.34 36.62 39.58
CA VAL A 775 12.12 38.06 39.30
C VAL A 775 13.41 38.80 38.94
N ASP A 776 13.55 39.17 37.67
CA ASP A 776 14.06 40.49 37.30
C ASP A 776 13.52 40.95 35.93
N GLN A 777 12.98 42.16 35.92
CA GLN A 777 12.61 42.95 34.76
C GLN A 777 13.79 43.82 34.34
N VAL A 778 14.16 43.87 33.06
CA VAL A 778 14.84 45.05 32.48
C VAL A 778 14.42 45.22 31.01
N GLU A 779 13.79 46.37 30.74
CA GLU A 779 13.60 46.98 29.42
C GLU A 779 14.95 47.33 28.77
N ASN A 780 15.08 47.18 27.45
CA ASN A 780 15.44 48.28 26.55
C ASN A 780 15.52 47.85 25.08
N SER A 781 14.82 48.59 24.22
CA SER A 781 15.06 48.68 22.79
C SER A 781 16.46 49.27 22.51
N PRO A 782 16.99 49.09 21.29
CA PRO A 782 16.96 50.24 20.41
C PRO A 782 16.56 49.92 18.96
N LYS A 783 15.85 50.90 18.38
CA LYS A 783 15.73 51.13 16.94
C LYS A 783 17.13 51.38 16.37
N GLY A 784 17.43 50.73 15.25
CA GLY A 784 18.60 50.99 14.41
C GLY A 784 18.23 50.83 12.94
N GLU A 785 17.81 51.94 12.34
CA GLU A 785 17.80 52.22 10.91
C GLU A 785 19.26 52.40 10.46
N PHE A 786 19.74 51.75 9.39
CA PHE A 786 20.74 52.31 8.45
C PHE A 786 21.09 51.38 7.26
N ASP A 787 20.95 52.00 6.08
CA ASP A 787 21.64 51.89 4.78
C ASP A 787 22.32 50.62 4.26
N LEU A 788 21.88 50.32 3.04
CA LEU A 788 22.62 49.72 1.92
C LEU A 788 24.02 50.34 1.72
N LYS A 789 25.07 49.53 1.87
CA LYS A 789 26.30 49.64 1.07
C LYS A 789 26.89 48.26 0.76
N LEU A 790 26.87 47.92 -0.53
CA LEU A 790 27.70 46.88 -1.14
C LEU A 790 29.18 47.18 -0.91
N PRO A 791 29.99 46.16 -0.59
CA PRO A 791 31.19 45.93 -1.41
C PRO A 791 31.51 44.44 -1.62
N TYR A 792 32.49 44.20 -2.50
CA TYR A 792 33.17 42.93 -2.82
C TYR A 792 32.75 42.18 -4.09
N LEU A 793 32.87 42.86 -5.22
CA LEU A 793 33.47 42.29 -6.42
C LEU A 793 34.69 43.14 -6.78
N ASN A 794 35.87 42.67 -6.41
CA ASN A 794 37.17 42.99 -7.00
C ASN A 794 38.24 42.40 -6.08
N ASN A 795 38.74 41.21 -6.42
CA ASN A 795 40.13 40.76 -6.24
C ASN A 795 40.22 39.24 -6.44
N LEU A 796 40.21 38.78 -7.69
CA LEU A 796 40.85 37.52 -8.06
C LEU A 796 41.64 37.71 -9.38
N PRO A 797 42.89 37.23 -9.47
CA PRO A 797 43.76 37.52 -10.61
C PRO A 797 43.45 36.65 -11.84
N PRO A 798 43.71 37.13 -13.07
CA PRO A 798 43.39 36.43 -14.32
C PRO A 798 44.13 35.11 -14.55
N GLU A 799 45.18 34.82 -13.78
CA GLU A 799 46.04 33.63 -13.98
C GLU A 799 45.48 32.34 -13.36
N GLN A 800 44.45 32.41 -12.51
CA GLN A 800 43.78 31.21 -11.97
C GLN A 800 42.56 30.74 -12.79
N VAL A 801 42.15 31.51 -13.81
CA VAL A 801 41.05 31.13 -14.72
C VAL A 801 41.55 30.25 -15.88
N ALA A 802 42.85 30.25 -16.16
CA ALA A 802 43.43 29.52 -17.30
C ALA A 802 43.78 28.04 -17.01
N GLN A 803 43.80 27.60 -15.76
CA GLN A 803 44.10 26.20 -15.39
C GLN A 803 42.85 25.33 -15.20
N LEU A 804 41.64 25.91 -15.20
CA LEU A 804 40.38 25.15 -15.10
C LEU A 804 39.82 24.68 -16.45
N LEU A 805 40.40 25.11 -17.58
CA LEU A 805 39.93 24.82 -18.94
C LEU A 805 40.81 23.84 -19.74
N GLN A 806 41.70 23.10 -19.08
CA GLN A 806 42.61 22.12 -19.71
C GLN A 806 42.34 20.65 -19.32
N GLY A 807 41.11 20.32 -18.87
CA GLY A 807 40.75 18.98 -18.41
C GLY A 807 39.78 18.16 -19.28
N LEU A 808 39.21 18.74 -20.34
CA LEU A 808 38.17 18.05 -21.13
C LEU A 808 38.75 17.48 -22.43
N GLY A 809 39.34 16.29 -22.31
CA GLY A 809 39.79 15.48 -23.44
C GLY A 809 38.61 14.80 -24.14
N PHE A 810 38.28 15.29 -25.34
CA PHE A 810 37.53 14.55 -26.35
C PHE A 810 38.46 13.53 -27.02
N ASN A 811 38.00 12.30 -27.21
CA ASN A 811 38.57 11.39 -28.21
C ASN A 811 37.45 10.77 -29.05
N GLN A 812 37.52 11.05 -30.35
CA GLN A 812 36.89 10.29 -31.43
C GLN A 812 37.75 9.06 -31.76
N GLY A 813 37.11 8.00 -32.23
CA GLY A 813 37.77 6.86 -32.87
C GLY A 813 36.75 5.93 -33.55
N GLU A 814 36.85 5.84 -34.87
CA GLU A 814 36.01 5.08 -35.82
C GLU A 814 36.35 3.57 -35.90
N ASP A 815 35.39 2.83 -36.48
CA ASP A 815 35.47 1.62 -37.34
C ASP A 815 36.12 0.30 -36.87
N SER A 816 35.33 -0.80 -36.95
CA SER A 816 35.55 -1.92 -37.91
C SER A 816 34.57 -3.11 -37.74
N SER A 817 33.78 -3.36 -38.79
CA SER A 817 33.45 -4.63 -39.49
C SER A 817 33.44 -6.04 -38.84
N GLN A 818 32.33 -6.76 -39.11
CA GLN A 818 32.18 -8.09 -39.75
C GLN A 818 32.26 -9.46 -39.02
N ASP A 819 31.21 -10.24 -39.36
CA ASP A 819 31.12 -11.68 -39.72
C ASP A 819 30.83 -12.81 -38.69
N ASP A 820 29.67 -13.44 -38.95
CA ASP A 820 29.33 -14.88 -39.05
C ASP A 820 29.60 -15.87 -37.89
N LEU A 821 28.55 -16.61 -37.51
CA LEU A 821 28.47 -18.06 -37.75
C LEU A 821 27.06 -18.64 -37.57
N LYS A 822 26.69 -19.47 -38.56
CA LYS A 822 25.49 -20.31 -38.72
C LYS A 822 25.61 -21.65 -37.99
N ALA A 823 24.48 -22.38 -38.04
CA ALA A 823 24.33 -23.85 -38.12
C ALA A 823 23.99 -24.53 -36.78
N SER A 824 22.74 -24.97 -36.57
CA SER A 824 22.03 -26.16 -37.11
C SER A 824 22.33 -27.45 -36.33
N SER A 825 21.29 -28.16 -35.89
CA SER A 825 21.05 -29.55 -36.33
C SER A 825 19.81 -30.16 -35.67
N ASP A 826 18.94 -30.68 -36.53
CA ASP A 826 17.94 -31.71 -36.30
C ASP A 826 18.50 -33.00 -35.68
N ASN A 827 17.63 -33.77 -34.99
CA ASN A 827 17.36 -35.21 -35.21
C ASN A 827 16.52 -35.75 -34.03
N SER A 828 15.27 -36.18 -34.21
CA SER A 828 14.78 -37.42 -34.84
C SER A 828 14.82 -38.65 -33.93
N LEU A 829 13.62 -39.13 -33.58
CA LEU A 829 13.15 -40.53 -33.55
C LEU A 829 14.03 -41.63 -32.93
N GLY A 830 13.44 -42.33 -31.96
CA GLY A 830 13.82 -43.68 -31.55
C GLY A 830 12.69 -44.39 -30.79
N GLN A 831 11.82 -45.09 -31.53
CA GLN A 831 11.05 -46.24 -31.02
C GLN A 831 12.00 -47.43 -30.83
N VAL A 832 11.86 -48.19 -29.73
CA VAL A 832 12.03 -49.66 -29.70
C VAL A 832 11.19 -50.28 -28.57
N ASP A 833 10.22 -51.09 -29.01
CA ASP A 833 9.67 -52.38 -28.56
C ASP A 833 10.05 -53.12 -27.25
N GLN A 834 8.97 -53.72 -26.68
CA GLN A 834 8.74 -55.11 -26.21
C GLN A 834 9.34 -55.68 -24.90
N GLY A 835 8.44 -56.24 -24.07
CA GLY A 835 8.52 -57.68 -23.74
C GLY A 835 8.10 -58.15 -22.33
N PHE A 836 7.10 -59.05 -22.28
CA PHE A 836 6.85 -60.15 -21.30
C PHE A 836 6.42 -59.80 -19.85
N SER A 837 5.59 -60.55 -19.11
CA SER A 837 4.61 -61.65 -19.33
C SER A 837 3.97 -62.01 -17.97
N GLU A 838 2.72 -62.50 -18.01
CA GLU A 838 2.06 -63.54 -17.16
C GLU A 838 2.37 -63.67 -15.66
N ASP A 839 1.32 -63.65 -14.80
CA ASP A 839 0.79 -64.90 -14.22
C ASP A 839 -0.52 -64.71 -13.40
N GLN A 840 -1.28 -65.81 -13.40
CA GLN A 840 -2.58 -66.14 -12.79
C GLN A 840 -2.54 -66.08 -11.24
N ASP A 841 -3.61 -66.14 -10.42
CA ASP A 841 -4.77 -67.02 -10.46
C ASP A 841 -5.73 -66.73 -9.27
N TRP A 842 -6.99 -67.15 -9.44
CA TRP A 842 -7.92 -67.71 -8.43
C TRP A 842 -8.72 -66.89 -7.37
N GLN A 843 -10.00 -67.30 -7.29
CA GLN A 843 -11.23 -66.94 -6.53
C GLN A 843 -11.14 -67.18 -4.98
N PRO A 844 -12.19 -67.05 -4.09
CA PRO A 844 -13.65 -67.04 -4.34
C PRO A 844 -14.63 -66.25 -3.37
N ASP A 845 -15.89 -66.14 -3.84
CA ASP A 845 -17.21 -66.46 -3.25
C ASP A 845 -17.78 -65.95 -1.89
N GLU A 846 -19.09 -65.58 -2.00
CA GLU A 846 -20.26 -65.91 -1.14
C GLU A 846 -20.34 -65.34 0.32
N VAL A 847 -21.48 -65.07 1.00
CA VAL A 847 -22.96 -65.11 0.81
C VAL A 847 -23.64 -64.47 2.06
N ASP A 848 -24.94 -64.14 1.93
CA ASP A 848 -26.02 -64.05 2.95
C ASP A 848 -26.50 -62.71 3.59
N ARG A 849 -27.55 -62.16 2.96
CA ARG A 849 -28.98 -62.04 3.36
C ARG A 849 -29.46 -61.76 4.81
N SER A 850 -30.47 -60.85 4.82
CA SER A 850 -31.75 -60.84 5.61
C SER A 850 -31.71 -60.34 7.07
N SER A 851 -32.74 -59.74 7.68
CA SER A 851 -33.99 -59.03 7.31
C SER A 851 -34.69 -58.58 8.62
N SER A 852 -35.63 -57.61 8.54
CA SER A 852 -36.91 -57.50 9.32
C SER A 852 -36.83 -57.18 10.85
N ASP A 853 -37.72 -56.49 11.58
CA ASP A 853 -39.05 -55.86 11.35
C ASP A 853 -39.66 -55.32 12.71
N ILE A 854 -40.62 -54.36 12.67
CA ILE A 854 -41.92 -54.29 13.45
C ILE A 854 -41.94 -53.79 14.96
N PRO A 855 -43.02 -53.11 15.54
CA PRO A 855 -44.00 -52.10 15.05
C PRO A 855 -44.56 -51.15 16.22
N PRO A 856 -45.86 -50.69 16.36
CA PRO A 856 -46.26 -49.37 16.94
C PRO A 856 -47.09 -49.49 18.27
N PRO A 857 -47.87 -48.47 18.74
CA PRO A 857 -49.31 -48.44 18.42
C PRO A 857 -50.06 -47.06 18.45
N GLU A 858 -51.35 -47.16 18.10
CA GLU A 858 -52.47 -46.19 18.02
C GLU A 858 -52.99 -45.64 19.37
N ALA A 859 -53.69 -44.48 19.34
CA ALA A 859 -55.08 -44.30 19.84
C ALA A 859 -55.51 -42.81 19.80
N GLY A 860 -56.76 -42.54 19.38
CA GLY A 860 -57.45 -41.25 19.54
C GLY A 860 -58.50 -41.29 20.65
N PHE A 861 -59.03 -40.12 21.06
CA PHE A 861 -60.44 -39.79 21.38
C PHE A 861 -60.58 -38.47 22.21
N ASP A 862 -61.57 -37.66 21.79
CA ASP A 862 -62.51 -36.75 22.50
C ASP A 862 -62.16 -35.50 23.36
N GLN A 863 -62.70 -34.37 22.86
CA GLN A 863 -63.67 -33.42 23.45
C GLN A 863 -63.47 -32.67 24.79
N VAL A 864 -63.50 -31.33 24.65
CA VAL A 864 -64.40 -30.32 25.29
C VAL A 864 -64.07 -29.74 26.70
N ASP A 865 -64.18 -28.40 26.72
CA ASP A 865 -64.50 -27.45 27.80
C ASP A 865 -63.44 -26.82 28.72
N GLN A 866 -63.29 -25.50 28.52
CA GLN A 866 -63.48 -24.40 29.47
C GLN A 866 -62.46 -24.04 30.58
N VAL A 867 -62.13 -22.74 30.52
CA VAL A 867 -61.96 -21.75 31.63
C VAL A 867 -60.68 -21.81 32.46
N GLY A 868 -59.99 -20.66 32.51
CA GLY A 868 -58.96 -20.37 33.50
C GLY A 868 -58.17 -19.09 33.21
N GLU A 869 -58.78 -17.93 33.48
CA GLU A 869 -58.06 -16.68 33.76
C GLU A 869 -57.05 -16.89 34.90
N VAL A 870 -55.82 -16.41 34.74
CA VAL A 870 -55.01 -15.86 35.86
C VAL A 870 -54.22 -14.66 35.35
N GLU A 871 -54.60 -13.50 35.86
CA GLU A 871 -53.88 -12.22 35.78
C GLU A 871 -52.48 -12.33 36.42
N ARG A 872 -51.47 -11.68 35.83
CA ARG A 872 -50.40 -11.06 36.60
C ARG A 872 -50.13 -9.64 36.13
N LEU A 873 -50.32 -8.75 37.10
CA LEU A 873 -50.16 -7.31 37.10
C LEU A 873 -48.74 -6.89 36.74
N GLY A 874 -48.64 -5.88 35.87
CA GLY A 874 -47.49 -4.99 35.83
C GLY A 874 -47.60 -3.98 36.97
N GLU A 875 -46.52 -3.83 37.73
CA GLU A 875 -46.26 -2.64 38.53
C GLU A 875 -45.97 -1.49 37.56
N ASP A 876 -46.99 -0.68 37.30
CA ASP A 876 -46.92 0.79 37.16
C ASP A 876 -48.23 1.29 36.55
N GLY A 877 -49.25 1.32 37.40
CA GLY A 877 -50.57 1.78 37.04
C GLY A 877 -50.59 3.25 36.63
N LYS A 878 -51.10 3.53 35.43
CA LYS A 878 -52.38 4.23 35.28
C LYS A 878 -52.88 4.23 33.83
N VAL A 879 -54.16 3.91 33.78
CA VAL A 879 -55.07 3.74 32.64
C VAL A 879 -55.67 5.09 32.24
N LEU A 880 -55.96 5.29 30.95
CA LEU A 880 -57.30 5.64 30.41
C LEU A 880 -57.28 5.62 28.86
N PRO A 881 -58.43 5.34 28.21
CA PRO A 881 -58.48 4.56 26.97
C PRO A 881 -59.09 5.39 25.80
N PRO A 882 -59.66 4.80 24.73
CA PRO A 882 -59.20 5.04 23.35
C PRO A 882 -60.23 5.84 22.53
N PHE A 883 -59.81 6.51 21.46
CA PHE A 883 -60.79 7.05 20.49
C PHE A 883 -60.27 7.09 19.05
N ASN A 884 -60.77 6.12 18.28
CA ASN A 884 -61.36 6.20 16.93
C ASN A 884 -61.16 7.50 16.10
N PRO A 885 -60.63 7.42 14.86
CA PRO A 885 -60.83 8.47 13.88
C PRO A 885 -61.68 7.97 12.70
N GLN A 886 -62.97 8.32 12.72
CA GLN A 886 -63.77 8.54 11.51
C GLN A 886 -64.28 9.97 11.51
N ASN A 887 -64.05 10.66 10.39
CA ASN A 887 -64.73 11.83 9.83
C ASN A 887 -64.76 13.15 10.63
N ALA A 888 -64.23 14.22 10.03
CA ALA A 888 -65.03 15.29 9.39
C ALA A 888 -64.26 16.62 9.31
N ASP A 889 -64.12 17.10 8.07
CA ASP A 889 -64.47 18.43 7.57
C ASP A 889 -64.12 19.76 8.32
N VAL A 890 -63.42 20.60 7.55
CA VAL A 890 -63.83 21.96 7.11
C VAL A 890 -63.48 23.21 7.97
N THR A 891 -62.88 24.15 7.21
CA THR A 891 -62.90 25.65 7.27
C THR A 891 -61.81 26.50 7.96
N SER A 892 -61.18 27.31 7.09
CA SER A 892 -60.95 28.78 7.18
C SER A 892 -59.79 29.30 8.05
N ALA A 893 -59.06 30.37 7.74
CA ALA A 893 -58.85 31.21 6.56
C ALA A 893 -57.68 32.19 6.87
N ALA A 894 -57.14 32.83 5.81
CA ALA A 894 -56.63 34.22 5.74
C ALA A 894 -55.16 34.44 5.30
N ASN A 895 -55.05 34.93 4.06
CA ASN A 895 -54.29 36.08 3.54
C ASN A 895 -52.80 36.28 3.89
N LEU A 896 -51.96 36.35 2.85
CA LEU A 896 -51.26 37.59 2.46
C LEU A 896 -50.67 37.50 1.04
N ASP A 897 -50.45 38.70 0.52
CA ASP A 897 -50.47 39.15 -0.86
C ASP A 897 -49.03 39.34 -1.43
N GLN A 898 -48.96 39.64 -2.74
CA GLN A 898 -47.89 40.36 -3.46
C GLN A 898 -46.80 39.61 -4.28
N SER A 899 -47.02 39.65 -5.60
CA SER A 899 -46.21 40.37 -6.60
C SER A 899 -45.12 39.66 -7.44
N SER A 900 -45.35 39.81 -8.76
CA SER A 900 -44.40 40.09 -9.86
C SER A 900 -43.92 38.96 -10.78
N PRO A 901 -43.78 39.24 -12.09
CA PRO A 901 -43.79 38.23 -13.16
C PRO A 901 -42.39 38.02 -13.78
N SER A 902 -42.09 36.80 -14.22
CA SER A 902 -40.90 36.52 -15.04
C SER A 902 -41.22 35.58 -16.22
N PHE A 903 -40.88 36.06 -17.40
CA PHE A 903 -40.81 35.50 -18.76
C PHE A 903 -40.96 33.97 -18.98
N PRO A 904 -41.64 33.54 -20.06
CA PRO A 904 -41.60 32.15 -20.51
C PRO A 904 -40.39 31.88 -21.41
N ALA A 905 -39.62 30.84 -21.08
CA ALA A 905 -38.63 30.23 -21.97
C ALA A 905 -39.33 29.27 -22.94
N THR A 906 -38.93 29.35 -24.20
CA THR A 906 -39.32 28.52 -25.35
C THR A 906 -39.13 27.00 -25.14
N PRO A 907 -40.04 26.14 -25.64
CA PRO A 907 -39.85 24.70 -25.65
C PRO A 907 -39.16 24.24 -26.95
N THR A 908 -38.06 23.50 -26.84
CA THR A 908 -37.53 22.68 -27.93
C THR A 908 -38.17 21.30 -27.88
N SER A 909 -39.02 21.02 -28.87
CA SER A 909 -39.57 19.70 -29.17
C SER A 909 -38.53 18.84 -29.90
N ASP A 910 -38.43 17.56 -29.51
CA ASP A 910 -38.13 16.44 -30.42
C ASP A 910 -38.59 15.15 -29.70
N VAL A 911 -39.82 14.71 -29.99
CA VAL A 911 -40.34 13.39 -29.58
C VAL A 911 -40.78 12.65 -30.83
N ALA A 912 -40.13 11.51 -31.06
CA ALA A 912 -40.45 10.51 -32.08
C ALA A 912 -41.38 9.42 -31.47
N PRO A 913 -42.08 8.61 -32.28
CA PRO A 913 -43.36 8.00 -31.91
C PRO A 913 -43.22 6.77 -30.99
N GLU A 914 -44.16 6.66 -30.06
CA GLU A 914 -44.29 5.57 -29.09
C GLU A 914 -44.72 4.25 -29.77
N THR A 915 -43.98 3.18 -29.47
CA THR A 915 -44.42 1.79 -29.66
C THR A 915 -44.12 1.05 -28.35
N ASP A 916 -45.16 0.44 -27.77
CA ASP A 916 -45.20 -0.50 -26.64
C ASP A 916 -43.89 -0.61 -25.83
N SER A 917 -43.70 0.30 -24.88
CA SER A 917 -42.45 0.43 -24.13
C SER A 917 -42.38 -0.56 -22.97
N LEU A 918 -41.54 -1.59 -23.12
CA LEU A 918 -40.71 -2.06 -22.00
C LEU A 918 -40.10 -0.82 -21.33
N HIS A 919 -40.34 -0.63 -20.04
CA HIS A 919 -39.95 0.56 -19.30
C HIS A 919 -38.41 0.65 -19.20
N VAL A 920 -37.77 1.18 -20.24
CA VAL A 920 -36.32 1.40 -20.26
C VAL A 920 -36.00 2.60 -19.37
N LEU A 921 -35.08 2.43 -18.42
CA LEU A 921 -34.68 3.53 -17.55
C LEU A 921 -33.99 4.64 -18.38
N PRO A 922 -34.30 5.93 -18.14
CA PRO A 922 -33.66 7.02 -18.85
C PRO A 922 -32.16 7.07 -18.53
N TRP A 923 -31.35 7.48 -19.51
CA TRP A 923 -29.91 7.58 -19.34
C TRP A 923 -29.54 8.66 -18.29
N SER A 924 -28.69 8.29 -17.33
CA SER A 924 -28.11 9.22 -16.37
C SER A 924 -26.63 8.96 -16.18
N SER A 925 -25.84 10.03 -16.09
CA SER A 925 -24.39 9.96 -15.87
C SER A 925 -24.01 9.36 -14.51
N THR A 926 -24.94 9.26 -13.57
CA THR A 926 -24.76 8.69 -12.23
C THR A 926 -25.41 7.31 -12.07
N ALA A 927 -26.16 6.82 -13.06
CA ALA A 927 -26.83 5.53 -12.98
C ALA A 927 -25.84 4.36 -13.00
N LYS A 928 -26.15 3.30 -12.24
CA LYS A 928 -25.36 2.06 -12.24
C LYS A 928 -25.51 1.36 -13.61
N PRO A 929 -24.41 1.07 -14.33
CA PRO A 929 -24.48 0.51 -15.69
C PRO A 929 -25.33 -0.76 -15.79
N GLY A 930 -25.21 -1.67 -14.82
CA GLY A 930 -25.97 -2.92 -14.82
C GLY A 930 -27.49 -2.72 -14.77
N ARG A 931 -27.97 -1.69 -14.06
CA ARG A 931 -29.42 -1.39 -14.02
C ARG A 931 -29.92 -0.81 -15.35
N LEU A 932 -29.15 0.09 -15.96
CA LEU A 932 -29.46 0.60 -17.30
C LEU A 932 -29.52 -0.55 -18.31
N PHE A 933 -28.50 -1.43 -18.30
CA PHE A 933 -28.42 -2.59 -19.18
C PHE A 933 -29.60 -3.55 -18.99
N GLU A 934 -29.91 -3.98 -17.75
CA GLU A 934 -31.02 -4.91 -17.49
C GLU A 934 -32.38 -4.31 -17.87
N SER A 935 -32.62 -3.02 -17.58
CA SER A 935 -33.86 -2.33 -18.01
C SER A 935 -34.01 -2.26 -19.53
N ALA A 936 -32.90 -2.27 -20.27
CA ALA A 936 -32.87 -2.16 -21.72
C ALA A 936 -32.64 -3.49 -22.44
N LYS A 937 -32.41 -4.59 -21.73
CA LYS A 937 -31.93 -5.86 -22.30
C LYS A 937 -32.86 -6.41 -23.38
N GLY A 938 -34.18 -6.36 -23.16
CA GLY A 938 -35.16 -6.77 -24.17
C GLY A 938 -35.08 -5.93 -25.45
N ARG A 939 -34.90 -4.61 -25.33
CA ARG A 939 -34.75 -3.71 -26.48
C ARG A 939 -33.39 -3.87 -27.17
N ILE A 940 -32.33 -4.14 -26.42
CA ILE A 940 -30.99 -4.46 -26.95
C ILE A 940 -31.07 -5.71 -27.84
N THR A 941 -31.66 -6.80 -27.35
CA THR A 941 -31.83 -8.04 -28.13
C THR A 941 -32.70 -7.82 -29.37
N GLN A 942 -33.77 -7.02 -29.27
CA GLN A 942 -34.61 -6.66 -30.42
C GLN A 942 -33.83 -5.89 -31.49
N LEU A 943 -33.01 -4.91 -31.11
CA LEU A 943 -32.18 -4.13 -32.04
C LEU A 943 -31.10 -4.99 -32.69
N MET A 944 -30.51 -5.95 -31.94
CA MET A 944 -29.59 -6.92 -32.52
C MET A 944 -30.26 -7.77 -33.60
N GLY A 945 -31.51 -8.22 -33.37
CA GLY A 945 -32.32 -8.92 -34.37
C GLY A 945 -32.64 -8.08 -35.62
N GLN A 946 -32.56 -6.74 -35.51
CA GLN A 946 -32.70 -5.81 -36.63
C GLN A 946 -31.36 -5.51 -37.35
N GLY A 947 -30.26 -6.17 -36.97
CA GLY A 947 -28.95 -6.05 -37.62
C GLY A 947 -27.99 -5.04 -36.99
N TYR A 948 -28.34 -4.44 -35.84
CA TYR A 948 -27.40 -3.59 -35.12
C TYR A 948 -26.33 -4.44 -34.42
N THR A 949 -25.07 -4.28 -34.84
CA THR A 949 -23.94 -5.09 -34.34
C THR A 949 -22.95 -4.30 -33.49
N LYS A 950 -23.01 -2.97 -33.51
CA LYS A 950 -22.11 -2.12 -32.72
C LYS A 950 -22.78 -1.66 -31.43
N PRO A 951 -22.14 -1.86 -30.26
CA PRO A 951 -22.68 -1.46 -28.96
C PRO A 951 -23.08 0.02 -28.88
N PHE A 952 -22.30 0.91 -29.50
CA PHE A 952 -22.59 2.34 -29.52
C PHE A 952 -23.86 2.68 -30.29
N GLU A 953 -24.08 2.04 -31.44
CA GLU A 953 -25.26 2.25 -32.28
C GLU A 953 -26.51 1.72 -31.56
N ILE A 954 -26.42 0.53 -30.93
CA ILE A 954 -27.51 -0.04 -30.12
C ILE A 954 -27.86 0.89 -28.96
N CYS A 955 -26.88 1.35 -28.19
CA CYS A 955 -27.14 2.24 -27.06
C CYS A 955 -27.75 3.57 -27.55
N THR A 956 -27.21 4.17 -28.62
CA THR A 956 -27.73 5.43 -29.20
C THR A 956 -29.17 5.29 -29.70
N ALA A 957 -29.55 4.13 -30.22
CA ALA A 957 -30.93 3.85 -30.63
C ALA A 957 -31.90 3.75 -29.45
N ILE A 958 -31.43 3.37 -28.25
CA ILE A 958 -32.25 3.22 -27.05
C ILE A 958 -32.37 4.55 -26.29
N TRP A 959 -31.25 5.23 -26.05
CA TRP A 959 -31.19 6.40 -25.17
C TRP A 959 -30.89 7.72 -25.90
N GLY A 960 -30.82 7.70 -27.24
CA GLY A 960 -30.61 8.88 -28.06
C GLY A 960 -29.27 9.58 -27.84
N LYS A 961 -29.23 10.89 -28.13
CA LYS A 961 -28.04 11.74 -27.98
C LYS A 961 -27.62 11.97 -26.51
N ALA A 962 -28.38 11.49 -25.53
CA ALA A 962 -28.07 11.63 -24.12
C ALA A 962 -26.86 10.77 -23.69
N ILE A 963 -26.50 9.74 -24.48
CA ILE A 963 -25.31 8.95 -24.23
C ILE A 963 -24.07 9.76 -24.53
N ASN A 964 -23.33 10.06 -23.47
CA ASN A 964 -21.96 10.50 -23.61
C ASN A 964 -21.05 9.26 -23.66
N PRO A 965 -20.40 8.95 -24.79
CA PRO A 965 -19.51 7.79 -24.91
C PRO A 965 -18.34 7.88 -23.93
N HIS A 966 -17.98 9.05 -23.42
CA HIS A 966 -16.90 9.20 -22.44
C HIS A 966 -17.36 9.08 -20.98
N SER A 967 -18.67 8.88 -20.74
CA SER A 967 -19.20 8.76 -19.39
C SER A 967 -18.91 7.38 -18.76
N LYS A 968 -18.70 7.36 -17.44
CA LYS A 968 -18.46 6.13 -16.67
C LYS A 968 -19.56 5.06 -16.86
N PRO A 969 -20.87 5.41 -16.93
CA PRO A 969 -21.91 4.42 -17.17
C PRO A 969 -21.78 3.68 -18.51
N TYR A 970 -21.24 4.34 -19.54
CA TYR A 970 -21.02 3.74 -20.85
C TYR A 970 -19.70 2.96 -20.94
N ASN A 971 -18.56 3.61 -20.60
CA ASN A 971 -17.21 3.14 -20.90
C ASN A 971 -16.41 2.63 -19.67
N GLY A 972 -17.04 2.50 -18.49
CA GLY A 972 -16.39 2.00 -17.28
C GLY A 972 -16.07 0.49 -17.31
N LYS A 973 -15.29 0.00 -16.33
CA LYS A 973 -15.06 -1.44 -16.12
C LYS A 973 -16.37 -2.08 -15.62
N GLY A 974 -17.20 -2.52 -16.57
CA GLY A 974 -18.61 -2.91 -16.33
C GLY A 974 -19.63 -1.91 -16.87
N GLY A 975 -19.22 -0.97 -17.71
CA GLY A 975 -20.11 -0.04 -18.41
C GLY A 975 -21.06 -0.75 -19.37
N VAL A 976 -22.16 -0.08 -19.73
CA VAL A 976 -23.19 -0.62 -20.62
C VAL A 976 -22.60 -1.11 -21.94
N LYS A 977 -21.55 -0.45 -22.46
CA LYS A 977 -20.83 -0.89 -23.66
C LYS A 977 -20.33 -2.33 -23.53
N ASN A 978 -19.58 -2.64 -22.47
CA ASN A 978 -18.97 -3.96 -22.29
C ASN A 978 -20.03 -5.04 -22.04
N LEU A 979 -21.13 -4.68 -21.38
CA LEU A 979 -22.27 -5.60 -21.16
C LEU A 979 -22.99 -5.92 -22.48
N VAL A 980 -23.16 -4.92 -23.35
CA VAL A 980 -23.71 -5.13 -24.70
C VAL A 980 -22.74 -5.92 -25.57
N GLU A 981 -21.43 -5.64 -25.53
CA GLU A 981 -20.40 -6.43 -26.26
C GLU A 981 -20.41 -7.90 -25.82
N LYS A 982 -20.51 -8.14 -24.51
CA LYS A 982 -20.63 -9.49 -23.96
C LYS A 982 -21.90 -10.17 -24.47
N LEU A 983 -23.05 -9.51 -24.41
CA LEU A 983 -24.31 -10.07 -24.92
C LEU A 983 -24.26 -10.36 -26.43
N ILE A 984 -23.61 -9.51 -27.22
CA ILE A 984 -23.38 -9.75 -28.66
C ILE A 984 -22.52 -10.99 -28.87
N THR A 985 -21.47 -11.16 -28.06
CA THR A 985 -20.57 -12.31 -28.14
C THR A 985 -21.31 -13.59 -27.75
N ASP A 986 -22.06 -13.55 -26.64
CA ASP A 986 -22.82 -14.67 -26.09
C ASP A 986 -23.96 -15.14 -27.03
N LEU A 987 -24.54 -14.24 -27.84
CA LEU A 987 -25.60 -14.58 -28.81
C LEU A 987 -25.06 -15.03 -30.18
N ASN A 988 -23.80 -14.71 -30.49
CA ASN A 988 -23.15 -15.14 -31.73
C ASN A 988 -22.41 -16.49 -31.59
N GLN A 989 -22.16 -16.93 -30.35
CA GLN A 989 -21.69 -18.27 -30.00
C GLN A 989 -22.88 -19.21 -29.87
#